data_AF-A0A0E0C4N3-F1
#
_entry.id   AF-A0A0E0C4N3-F1
#
_cell.length_a   1.000
_cell.length_b   1.000
_cell.length_c   1.000
_cell.angle_alpha   90.00
_cell.angle_beta   90.00
_cell.angle_gamma   90.00
#
_symmetry.space_group_name_H-M   'P 1'
#
loop_
_entity.id
_entity.type
_entity.pdbx_description
1 polymer ?
#
loop_
_entity_poly.entity_id
_entity_poly.type
_entity_poly.pdbx_seq_one_letter_code
_entity_poly.pdbx_strand_id
1 'polypeptide(L)'
;MKMMGKKKKRFFHYKYSLSPQPLCRLDCPPSSSLPLSPCREAAARRALLLPQNPPPRAARRRSTPEGFRGKKVRRAWLSLSRGREMKYVLVTGGVVSGLGKGVTASSIGVVLKSCGLRITSIKIDPYLNTDAGTMSPFEHGEVFVLDDGGEVDLDLGNYERFLDIKLTRDNNITTGKIYQSVLEKERKGEYLGKTVQVVPHITNAIQEWIERVAMVPVDGKEGPADVCVIELGGTIGDIESMPFIEALGQFSYRVGPGNFCLVHVSLVPVLNVVGEQKTKPTQHSVRGLRGLGLTPNILACRSTKELEENVKEKLSQFCHVPAANIVTLYDVSNIWRIPLLLRDQKAHEAILKVLNLESFARGPKLDEWVARATLFDALHDTVRIAMVGKYTGLSDSYLSVLKALLHASVDCRRKLVVDWVASTDLEDSTAIEAPDAYKAAWDLLKGANGVLVPGGFGDRGVQGKILAAKYARENNVPYLGICLGMQLAVVEFARSVMNLPEANSTEFDPNAKSPCVIFMPEGSKTHMGGTMRLGSRRTFFEVADCKSAKLYGNVSYVDERHRHRYEVNPDMVPEFESAGLQFVGKDETGRRMEIIEIPNHRYFVGAQFHPEFKSRPSKPSPLFVGLIAASSGQLDRLLQGSCNGHVVSTKHSLSNGAYTSTVHQNGHAKKLANGLSNGTYYPNGNGVHA
;
A
#
# COMPACT_ATOMS: atom_id res chain seq x y z
N MET A 1 -49.62 -3.34 51.97
CA MET A 1 -48.37 -3.24 52.75
C MET A 1 -47.30 -2.62 51.85
N LYS A 2 -46.90 -1.36 52.13
CA LYS A 2 -45.76 -0.53 51.61
C LYS A 2 -45.49 -0.46 50.09
N MET A 3 -45.89 0.64 49.42
CA MET A 3 -45.12 1.88 49.09
C MET A 3 -44.09 1.74 47.94
N MET A 4 -44.34 2.38 46.78
CA MET A 4 -43.78 3.68 46.35
C MET A 4 -43.99 3.92 44.85
N GLY A 5 -44.51 5.10 44.50
CA GLY A 5 -44.89 5.49 43.13
C GLY A 5 -43.75 6.07 42.27
N LYS A 6 -43.94 6.03 40.94
CA LYS A 6 -43.12 6.76 39.95
C LYS A 6 -43.95 7.80 39.21
N LYS A 7 -43.41 9.02 39.18
CA LYS A 7 -43.97 10.25 38.58
C LYS A 7 -43.70 10.35 37.07
N LYS A 8 -44.52 11.22 36.47
CA LYS A 8 -44.74 11.57 35.06
C LYS A 8 -43.53 12.10 34.28
N LYS A 9 -43.60 11.85 32.96
CA LYS A 9 -42.85 12.43 31.84
C LYS A 9 -42.98 13.97 31.77
N ARG A 10 -41.90 14.67 31.40
CA ARG A 10 -41.91 16.08 30.94
C ARG A 10 -41.24 16.16 29.56
N PHE A 11 -41.98 16.72 28.61
CA PHE A 11 -41.49 17.35 27.39
C PHE A 11 -41.17 18.82 27.71
N PHE A 12 -40.09 19.38 27.14
CA PHE A 12 -39.91 20.83 27.04
C PHE A 12 -39.28 21.19 25.69
N HIS A 13 -39.99 22.08 24.99
CA HIS A 13 -39.55 22.88 23.85
C HIS A 13 -38.45 23.86 24.27
N TYR A 14 -37.48 24.13 23.40
CA TYR A 14 -36.81 25.43 23.37
C TYR A 14 -36.68 25.95 21.93
N LYS A 15 -37.21 27.16 21.74
CA LYS A 15 -37.03 28.08 20.61
C LYS A 15 -35.66 28.75 20.73
N TYR A 16 -34.97 29.02 19.63
CA TYR A 16 -34.00 30.11 19.55
C TYR A 16 -34.30 31.01 18.35
N SER A 17 -34.30 32.30 18.67
CA SER A 17 -34.69 33.46 17.86
C SER A 17 -33.46 34.09 17.25
N LEU A 18 -33.59 34.52 15.99
CA LEU A 18 -32.70 35.45 15.29
C LEU A 18 -32.95 36.88 15.77
N SER A 19 -31.90 37.62 16.13
CA SER A 19 -31.68 39.03 15.73
C SER A 19 -30.31 39.54 16.21
N PRO A 20 -29.71 40.53 15.52
CA PRO A 20 -28.31 40.91 15.66
C PRO A 20 -28.12 42.10 16.63
N GLN A 21 -26.93 42.23 17.23
CA GLN A 21 -26.49 43.48 17.85
C GLN A 21 -25.06 43.88 17.45
N PRO A 22 -24.74 45.20 17.44
CA PRO A 22 -23.56 45.76 16.79
C PRO A 22 -22.49 46.27 17.78
N LEU A 23 -21.39 46.77 17.19
CA LEU A 23 -20.32 47.61 17.73
C LEU A 23 -19.17 46.94 18.50
N CYS A 24 -18.00 46.91 17.85
CA CYS A 24 -16.80 47.53 18.40
C CYS A 24 -15.87 48.00 17.25
N ARG A 25 -15.54 49.29 17.28
CA ARG A 25 -14.54 49.98 16.44
C ARG A 25 -13.15 49.65 16.97
N LEU A 26 -12.15 49.56 16.09
CA LEU A 26 -10.77 50.03 16.30
C LEU A 26 -9.97 49.89 14.98
N ASP A 27 -9.73 51.06 14.37
CA ASP A 27 -8.51 51.54 13.69
C ASP A 27 -7.76 50.68 12.66
N CYS A 28 -7.93 51.04 11.37
CA CYS A 28 -6.95 50.85 10.31
C CYS A 28 -6.26 52.21 9.98
N PRO A 29 -4.94 52.24 9.72
CA PRO A 29 -4.24 53.45 9.30
C PRO A 29 -4.43 53.73 7.79
N PRO A 30 -4.39 55.01 7.35
CA PRO A 30 -4.67 55.38 5.97
C PRO A 30 -3.44 55.24 5.06
N SER A 31 -3.73 54.89 3.81
CA SER A 31 -2.88 54.90 2.63
C SER A 31 -2.30 56.30 2.35
N SER A 32 -0.98 56.38 2.14
CA SER A 32 -0.31 57.53 1.56
C SER A 32 -0.32 57.46 0.04
N SER A 33 -0.97 58.44 -0.57
CA SER A 33 -0.94 58.74 -2.01
C SER A 33 -0.17 60.05 -2.23
N LEU A 34 0.69 60.09 -3.25
CA LEU A 34 1.02 61.20 -4.18
C LEU A 34 2.48 61.07 -4.71
N PRO A 35 2.88 61.66 -5.87
CA PRO A 35 2.08 62.35 -6.89
C PRO A 35 2.33 61.90 -8.36
N LEU A 36 1.38 62.30 -9.21
CA LEU A 36 1.45 62.37 -10.68
C LEU A 36 2.26 63.59 -11.15
N SER A 37 2.96 63.48 -12.29
CA SER A 37 3.15 64.52 -13.32
C SER A 37 3.77 63.90 -14.61
N PRO A 38 3.83 64.58 -15.78
CA PRO A 38 2.77 64.51 -16.79
C PRO A 38 3.25 64.10 -18.21
N CYS A 39 2.27 63.83 -19.07
CA CYS A 39 2.36 63.64 -20.51
C CYS A 39 3.19 64.71 -21.25
N ARG A 40 3.93 64.28 -22.29
CA ARG A 40 4.03 65.00 -23.57
C ARG A 40 3.88 64.05 -24.75
N GLU A 41 2.86 64.33 -25.55
CA GLU A 41 2.68 63.88 -26.93
C GLU A 41 3.81 64.39 -27.84
N ALA A 42 4.18 63.62 -28.86
CA ALA A 42 4.11 64.07 -30.25
C ALA A 42 4.35 62.91 -31.23
N ALA A 43 3.42 62.82 -32.17
CA ALA A 43 3.32 61.94 -33.32
C ALA A 43 4.54 61.93 -34.26
N ALA A 44 4.74 60.84 -35.01
CA ALA A 44 4.27 60.75 -36.41
C ALA A 44 4.95 59.63 -37.24
N ARG A 45 4.09 58.81 -37.85
CA ARG A 45 4.08 58.34 -39.26
C ARG A 45 5.17 57.40 -39.81
N ARG A 46 4.61 56.35 -40.48
CA ARG A 46 5.06 55.53 -41.62
C ARG A 46 5.52 54.12 -41.22
N ALA A 47 5.17 53.04 -41.91
CA ALA A 47 4.26 52.79 -43.02
C ALA A 47 3.96 51.27 -43.05
N LEU A 48 2.84 50.91 -43.70
CA LEU A 48 2.48 49.54 -44.10
C LEU A 48 3.65 48.76 -44.71
N LEU A 49 3.69 47.44 -44.47
CA LEU A 49 3.92 46.38 -45.46
C LEU A 49 3.88 44.97 -44.80
N LEU A 50 2.79 44.24 -45.03
CA LEU A 50 2.73 42.77 -45.17
C LEU A 50 2.61 42.49 -46.69
N PRO A 51 2.63 41.24 -47.22
CA PRO A 51 3.13 39.93 -46.72
C PRO A 51 4.02 39.22 -47.79
N GLN A 52 4.57 38.03 -47.55
CA GLN A 52 4.83 37.05 -48.63
C GLN A 52 4.54 35.59 -48.23
N ASN A 53 3.68 34.96 -49.04
CA ASN A 53 3.36 33.53 -49.08
C ASN A 53 4.41 32.75 -49.89
N PRO A 54 4.59 31.43 -49.67
CA PRO A 54 5.41 30.56 -50.54
C PRO A 54 4.63 30.06 -51.78
N PRO A 55 5.33 29.61 -52.84
CA PRO A 55 4.74 29.43 -54.19
C PRO A 55 4.09 28.05 -54.41
N PRO A 56 3.23 27.90 -55.45
CA PRO A 56 2.54 26.64 -55.76
C PRO A 56 3.13 25.82 -56.92
N ARG A 57 2.93 24.50 -56.81
CA ARG A 57 2.75 23.45 -57.85
C ARG A 57 3.92 23.02 -58.76
N ALA A 58 4.17 21.71 -58.76
CA ALA A 58 4.42 20.95 -59.99
C ALA A 58 3.73 19.57 -59.93
N ALA A 59 2.81 19.36 -60.86
CA ALA A 59 2.16 18.08 -61.12
C ALA A 59 2.98 17.30 -62.17
N ARG A 60 3.27 16.02 -61.93
CA ARG A 60 3.61 15.05 -62.97
C ARG A 60 2.82 13.77 -62.76
N ARG A 61 1.88 13.53 -63.67
CA ARG A 61 1.23 12.24 -63.91
C ARG A 61 2.23 11.31 -64.61
N ARG A 62 2.44 10.12 -64.06
CA ARG A 62 2.71 8.89 -64.83
C ARG A 62 1.87 7.76 -64.24
N SER A 63 1.15 7.10 -65.14
CA SER A 63 0.17 6.04 -64.92
C SER A 63 0.83 4.68 -64.97
N THR A 64 0.56 3.82 -63.98
CA THR A 64 0.67 2.35 -64.07
C THR A 64 -0.48 1.70 -63.28
N PRO A 65 -1.14 0.65 -63.79
CA PRO A 65 -2.34 0.10 -63.18
C PRO A 65 -2.02 -1.11 -62.30
N GLU A 66 -1.99 -0.93 -60.97
CA GLU A 66 -2.08 -2.05 -60.01
C GLU A 66 -2.93 -1.64 -58.80
N GLY A 67 -4.21 -1.38 -59.05
CA GLY A 67 -5.22 -1.25 -58.00
C GLY A 67 -5.94 -2.58 -57.86
N PHE A 68 -5.71 -3.33 -56.78
CA PHE A 68 -6.76 -3.96 -55.95
C PHE A 68 -6.26 -4.78 -54.74
N ARG A 69 -4.95 -5.04 -54.57
CA ARG A 69 -4.42 -5.78 -53.39
C ARG A 69 -3.86 -4.92 -52.24
N GLY A 70 -3.69 -3.61 -52.42
CA GLY A 70 -3.03 -2.74 -51.44
C GLY A 70 -3.88 -2.20 -50.27
N LYS A 71 -5.23 -2.26 -50.35
CA LYS A 71 -6.10 -1.67 -49.30
C LYS A 71 -6.23 -2.54 -48.04
N LYS A 72 -6.21 -3.88 -48.16
CA LYS A 72 -6.22 -4.78 -46.98
C LYS A 72 -4.87 -4.78 -46.25
N VAL A 73 -3.76 -4.76 -47.00
CA VAL A 73 -2.41 -4.73 -46.41
C VAL A 73 -2.12 -3.38 -45.77
N ARG A 74 -2.53 -2.25 -46.37
CA ARG A 74 -2.39 -0.93 -45.74
C ARG A 74 -3.24 -0.76 -44.47
N ARG A 75 -4.46 -1.33 -44.41
CA ARG A 75 -5.29 -1.29 -43.20
C ARG A 75 -4.73 -2.18 -42.08
N ALA A 76 -4.13 -3.32 -42.44
CA ALA A 76 -3.39 -4.16 -41.50
C ALA A 76 -2.09 -3.49 -41.03
N TRP A 77 -1.34 -2.84 -41.91
CA TRP A 77 -0.12 -2.11 -41.55
C TRP A 77 -0.42 -0.85 -40.71
N LEU A 78 -1.44 -0.07 -41.04
CA LEU A 78 -1.89 1.08 -40.22
C LEU A 78 -2.47 0.64 -38.86
N SER A 79 -2.97 -0.59 -38.76
CA SER A 79 -3.39 -1.21 -37.49
C SER A 79 -2.20 -1.76 -36.68
N LEU A 80 -1.12 -2.16 -37.35
CA LEU A 80 0.11 -2.67 -36.73
C LEU A 80 1.10 -1.56 -36.35
N SER A 81 0.95 -0.35 -36.92
CA SER A 81 1.82 0.81 -36.69
C SER A 81 1.23 1.85 -35.73
N ARG A 82 0.01 1.66 -35.20
CA ARG A 82 -0.43 2.38 -34.00
C ARG A 82 0.21 1.66 -32.81
N GLY A 83 1.13 2.33 -32.11
CA GLY A 83 1.52 1.90 -30.78
C GLY A 83 0.27 1.59 -29.96
N ARG A 84 0.30 0.53 -29.15
CA ARG A 84 -0.87 0.11 -28.37
C ARG A 84 -1.40 1.31 -27.56
N GLU A 85 -2.66 1.69 -27.81
CA GLU A 85 -3.34 2.70 -27.01
C GLU A 85 -3.54 2.17 -25.59
N MET A 86 -3.21 3.00 -24.59
CA MET A 86 -3.39 2.69 -23.17
C MET A 86 -4.85 2.37 -22.86
N LYS A 87 -5.08 1.28 -22.14
CA LYS A 87 -6.41 0.88 -21.67
C LYS A 87 -6.55 1.16 -20.18
N TYR A 88 -7.78 1.43 -19.73
CA TYR A 88 -8.04 1.79 -18.34
C TYR A 88 -9.08 0.86 -17.73
N VAL A 89 -8.77 0.31 -16.56
CA VAL A 89 -9.72 -0.41 -15.72
C VAL A 89 -9.97 0.41 -14.46
N LEU A 90 -11.14 1.04 -14.34
CA LEU A 90 -11.53 1.77 -13.14
C LEU A 90 -12.20 0.82 -12.15
N VAL A 91 -11.74 0.81 -10.91
CA VAL A 91 -12.33 0.07 -9.78
C VAL A 91 -12.91 1.07 -8.79
N THR A 92 -14.21 0.96 -8.50
CA THR A 92 -14.93 1.86 -7.57
C THR A 92 -15.53 1.10 -6.40
N GLY A 93 -15.70 1.77 -5.26
CA GLY A 93 -16.34 1.21 -4.06
C GLY A 93 -17.78 1.63 -3.89
N GLY A 94 -18.65 0.67 -3.60
CA GLY A 94 -20.07 0.92 -3.46
C GLY A 94 -20.45 1.43 -2.07
N VAL A 95 -20.87 0.50 -1.20
CA VAL A 95 -21.73 0.82 -0.04
C VAL A 95 -20.93 1.14 1.22
N VAL A 96 -19.74 0.54 1.38
CA VAL A 96 -18.95 0.63 2.61
C VAL A 96 -17.47 0.75 2.24
N SER A 97 -16.69 1.46 3.07
CA SER A 97 -15.22 1.40 3.03
C SER A 97 -14.73 0.01 3.47
N GLY A 98 -13.48 -0.34 3.17
CA GLY A 98 -12.90 -1.62 3.60
C GLY A 98 -13.40 -2.90 2.89
N LEU A 99 -14.24 -2.81 1.86
CA LEU A 99 -14.76 -3.98 1.12
C LEU A 99 -13.70 -4.81 0.36
N GLY A 100 -12.45 -4.36 0.32
CA GLY A 100 -11.37 -5.01 -0.42
C GLY A 100 -11.19 -4.48 -1.85
N LYS A 101 -11.36 -3.17 -2.06
CA LYS A 101 -11.06 -2.51 -3.34
C LYS A 101 -9.60 -2.75 -3.76
N GLY A 102 -8.65 -2.52 -2.86
CA GLY A 102 -7.23 -2.66 -3.14
C GLY A 102 -6.87 -4.08 -3.55
N VAL A 103 -7.42 -5.07 -2.84
CA VAL A 103 -7.25 -6.49 -3.16
C VAL A 103 -7.89 -6.84 -4.51
N THR A 104 -9.08 -6.30 -4.80
CA THR A 104 -9.79 -6.55 -6.07
C THR A 104 -9.02 -5.95 -7.25
N ALA A 105 -8.60 -4.69 -7.14
CA ALA A 105 -7.80 -3.99 -8.16
C ALA A 105 -6.46 -4.70 -8.40
N SER A 106 -5.74 -5.05 -7.32
CA SER A 106 -4.51 -5.83 -7.38
C SER A 106 -4.72 -7.17 -8.10
N SER A 107 -5.79 -7.88 -7.75
CA SER A 107 -6.09 -9.21 -8.31
C SER A 107 -6.47 -9.14 -9.78
N ILE A 108 -7.23 -8.12 -10.20
CA ILE A 108 -7.48 -7.85 -11.63
C ILE A 108 -6.15 -7.65 -12.37
N GLY A 109 -5.26 -6.82 -11.82
CA GLY A 109 -3.94 -6.62 -12.41
C GLY A 109 -3.13 -7.91 -12.50
N VAL A 110 -3.19 -8.79 -11.49
CA VAL A 110 -2.51 -10.12 -11.53
C VAL A 110 -3.06 -10.99 -12.65
N VAL A 111 -4.39 -11.09 -12.80
CA VAL A 111 -4.97 -11.94 -13.85
C VAL A 111 -4.64 -11.37 -15.23
N LEU A 112 -4.73 -10.05 -15.43
CA LEU A 112 -4.36 -9.42 -16.71
C LEU A 112 -2.86 -9.54 -17.02
N LYS A 113 -1.99 -9.39 -16.01
CA LYS A 113 -0.54 -9.64 -16.15
C LYS A 113 -0.28 -11.07 -16.58
N SER A 114 -1.03 -12.02 -16.00
CA SER A 114 -0.93 -13.45 -16.33
C SER A 114 -1.44 -13.78 -17.74
N CYS A 115 -2.25 -12.91 -18.35
CA CYS A 115 -2.64 -12.96 -19.76
C CYS A 115 -1.55 -12.41 -20.71
N GLY A 116 -0.40 -11.95 -20.17
CA GLY A 116 0.72 -11.42 -20.96
C GLY A 116 0.67 -9.91 -21.20
N LEU A 117 -0.18 -9.17 -20.49
CA LEU A 117 -0.27 -7.72 -20.57
C LEU A 117 0.66 -7.04 -19.56
N ARG A 118 1.21 -5.89 -19.91
CA ARG A 118 1.93 -5.01 -18.98
C ARG A 118 0.94 -4.14 -18.23
N ILE A 119 1.09 -4.05 -16.91
CA ILE A 119 0.13 -3.39 -16.02
C ILE A 119 0.82 -2.26 -15.25
N THR A 120 0.13 -1.12 -15.12
CA THR A 120 0.44 -0.07 -14.15
C THR A 120 -0.78 0.18 -13.25
N SER A 121 -0.59 0.85 -12.12
CA SER A 121 -1.66 1.15 -11.17
C SER A 121 -1.67 2.63 -10.77
N ILE A 122 -2.85 3.19 -10.59
CA ILE A 122 -3.07 4.53 -10.04
C ILE A 122 -4.09 4.42 -8.91
N LYS A 123 -3.75 4.97 -7.75
CA LYS A 123 -4.64 5.14 -6.60
C LYS A 123 -5.14 6.58 -6.57
N ILE A 124 -6.45 6.76 -6.48
CA ILE A 124 -7.06 8.06 -6.23
C ILE A 124 -7.59 8.04 -4.80
N ASP A 125 -7.11 8.94 -3.97
CA ASP A 125 -7.54 9.10 -2.59
C ASP A 125 -8.25 10.45 -2.41
N PRO A 126 -9.54 10.45 -2.06
CA PRO A 126 -10.31 11.68 -2.01
C PRO A 126 -10.02 12.56 -0.78
N TYR A 127 -9.10 12.16 0.11
CA TYR A 127 -8.72 12.98 1.27
C TYR A 127 -7.93 14.25 0.88
N LEU A 128 -7.97 15.26 1.74
CA LEU A 128 -7.38 16.59 1.50
C LEU A 128 -5.86 16.68 1.67
N ASN A 129 -5.24 15.77 2.44
CA ASN A 129 -3.79 15.76 2.60
C ASN A 129 -3.07 15.61 1.24
N THR A 130 -1.94 16.29 1.08
CA THR A 130 -1.12 16.17 -0.14
C THR A 130 -0.51 14.79 -0.29
N ASP A 131 -0.15 14.16 0.83
CA ASP A 131 0.41 12.81 0.91
C ASP A 131 -0.01 12.13 2.24
N ALA A 132 0.35 10.86 2.41
CA ALA A 132 0.04 10.11 3.63
C ALA A 132 1.05 10.35 4.76
N GLY A 133 2.18 11.03 4.51
CA GLY A 133 3.32 11.10 5.42
C GLY A 133 3.04 11.79 6.76
N THR A 134 2.06 12.70 6.76
CA THR A 134 1.62 13.44 7.96
C THR A 134 0.48 12.76 8.73
N MET A 135 -0.09 11.66 8.20
CA MET A 135 -1.21 10.97 8.84
C MET A 135 -0.74 10.09 10.01
N SER A 136 -1.60 9.99 11.02
CA SER A 136 -1.39 9.07 12.13
C SER A 136 -1.67 7.63 11.67
N PRO A 137 -0.83 6.64 12.03
CA PRO A 137 -1.11 5.24 11.75
C PRO A 137 -2.41 4.70 12.36
N PHE A 138 -3.01 5.42 13.31
CA PHE A 138 -4.31 5.06 13.89
C PHE A 138 -5.50 5.43 12.99
N GLU A 139 -5.37 6.45 12.15
CA GLU A 139 -6.50 6.96 11.36
C GLU A 139 -6.55 6.30 9.98
N HIS A 140 -5.39 6.14 9.37
CA HIS A 140 -5.26 5.72 7.97
C HIS A 140 -4.48 4.41 7.79
N GLY A 141 -4.00 3.82 8.87
CA GLY A 141 -3.09 2.69 8.82
C GLY A 141 -1.65 3.11 8.48
N GLU A 142 -0.82 2.13 8.16
CA GLU A 142 0.60 2.35 7.86
C GLU A 142 0.83 3.28 6.65
N VAL A 143 1.84 4.14 6.74
CA VAL A 143 2.36 4.89 5.59
C VAL A 143 3.28 3.99 4.77
N PHE A 144 2.96 3.77 3.50
CA PHE A 144 3.81 3.02 2.58
C PHE A 144 4.80 3.96 1.88
N VAL A 145 6.05 3.51 1.71
CA VAL A 145 7.11 4.33 1.08
C VAL A 145 7.48 3.72 -0.26
N LEU A 146 7.64 4.57 -1.28
CA LEU A 146 8.03 4.19 -2.64
C LEU A 146 9.53 4.40 -2.88
N ASP A 147 10.05 3.87 -4.00
CA ASP A 147 11.48 3.96 -4.33
C ASP A 147 11.94 5.43 -4.50
N ASP A 148 11.06 6.31 -4.97
CA ASP A 148 11.32 7.74 -5.15
C ASP A 148 11.08 8.58 -3.89
N GLY A 149 10.83 7.93 -2.75
CA GLY A 149 10.56 8.59 -1.46
C GLY A 149 9.15 9.16 -1.32
N GLY A 150 8.23 8.83 -2.22
CA GLY A 150 6.81 9.13 -2.01
C GLY A 150 6.24 8.41 -0.78
N GLU A 151 5.59 9.17 0.09
CA GLU A 151 4.83 8.66 1.24
C GLU A 151 3.36 8.53 0.83
N VAL A 152 2.86 7.31 0.72
CA VAL A 152 1.58 7.01 0.07
C VAL A 152 0.72 6.10 0.93
N ASP A 153 -0.55 5.98 0.55
CA ASP A 153 -1.50 5.05 1.14
C ASP A 153 -1.04 3.58 1.08
N LEU A 154 -1.51 2.78 2.04
CA LEU A 154 -1.17 1.37 2.19
C LEU A 154 -1.59 0.52 0.99
N ASP A 155 -2.63 0.90 0.24
CA ASP A 155 -3.10 0.11 -0.90
C ASP A 155 -2.07 0.08 -2.04
N LEU A 156 -1.21 1.10 -2.17
CA LEU A 156 -0.11 1.05 -3.14
C LEU A 156 0.87 -0.08 -2.85
N GLY A 157 1.05 -0.41 -1.57
CA GLY A 157 1.80 -1.59 -1.16
C GLY A 157 1.18 -2.89 -1.62
N ASN A 158 -0.15 -2.98 -1.71
CA ASN A 158 -0.83 -4.16 -2.27
C ASN A 158 -0.55 -4.29 -3.76
N TYR A 159 -0.62 -3.20 -4.52
CA TYR A 159 -0.34 -3.21 -5.96
C TYR A 159 1.10 -3.64 -6.24
N GLU A 160 2.08 -3.04 -5.55
CA GLU A 160 3.48 -3.42 -5.71
C GLU A 160 3.74 -4.89 -5.35
N ARG A 161 3.13 -5.39 -4.26
CA ARG A 161 3.27 -6.78 -3.81
C ARG A 161 2.70 -7.79 -4.80
N PHE A 162 1.50 -7.53 -5.30
CA PHE A 162 0.78 -8.47 -6.16
C PHE A 162 1.30 -8.43 -7.60
N LEU A 163 1.59 -7.23 -8.10
CA LEU A 163 1.96 -7.02 -9.49
C LEU A 163 3.46 -7.11 -9.72
N ASP A 164 4.28 -7.12 -8.68
CA ASP A 164 5.75 -7.07 -8.79
C ASP A 164 6.20 -5.91 -9.70
N ILE A 165 5.78 -4.71 -9.33
CA ILE A 165 6.09 -3.43 -9.99
C ILE A 165 6.64 -2.44 -8.96
N LYS A 166 7.15 -1.32 -9.46
CA LYS A 166 7.66 -0.19 -8.67
C LYS A 166 6.90 1.08 -9.04
N LEU A 167 6.02 1.51 -8.15
CA LEU A 167 5.23 2.72 -8.34
C LEU A 167 6.03 3.96 -7.92
N THR A 168 5.59 5.12 -8.40
CA THR A 168 6.15 6.44 -8.06
C THR A 168 5.13 7.25 -7.26
N ARG A 169 5.57 8.33 -6.61
CA ARG A 169 4.69 9.24 -5.86
C ARG A 169 3.53 9.79 -6.69
N ASP A 170 3.66 9.80 -8.01
CA ASP A 170 2.64 10.29 -8.94
C ASP A 170 1.56 9.26 -9.26
N ASN A 171 1.78 7.99 -8.95
CA ASN A 171 0.76 6.94 -8.99
C ASN A 171 -0.26 7.08 -7.84
N ASN A 172 0.04 7.91 -6.83
CA ASN A 172 -0.92 8.32 -5.81
C ASN A 172 -1.43 9.75 -6.13
N ILE A 173 -2.73 9.85 -6.34
CA ILE A 173 -3.44 11.10 -6.58
C ILE A 173 -4.28 11.40 -5.35
N THR A 174 -4.10 12.56 -4.75
CA THR A 174 -4.92 13.03 -3.63
C THR A 174 -5.64 14.33 -3.99
N THR A 175 -6.71 14.67 -3.28
CA THR A 175 -7.40 15.95 -3.46
C THR A 175 -6.43 17.11 -3.22
N GLY A 176 -5.62 17.03 -2.16
CA GLY A 176 -4.62 18.04 -1.82
C GLY A 176 -3.62 18.28 -2.95
N LYS A 177 -3.09 17.21 -3.55
CA LYS A 177 -2.10 17.29 -4.63
C LYS A 177 -2.66 17.95 -5.89
N ILE A 178 -3.88 17.59 -6.28
CA ILE A 178 -4.57 18.19 -7.43
C ILE A 178 -4.88 19.66 -7.18
N TYR A 179 -5.43 19.98 -6.01
CA TYR A 179 -5.84 21.34 -5.68
C TYR A 179 -4.63 22.26 -5.58
N GLN A 180 -3.55 21.79 -4.94
CA GLN A 180 -2.28 22.51 -4.90
C GLN A 180 -1.76 22.80 -6.31
N SER A 181 -1.72 21.80 -7.20
CA SER A 181 -1.26 22.00 -8.58
C SER A 181 -2.11 23.04 -9.32
N VAL A 182 -3.43 22.99 -9.20
CA VAL A 182 -4.33 23.94 -9.87
C VAL A 182 -4.20 25.35 -9.31
N LEU A 183 -4.07 25.51 -8.00
CA LEU A 183 -3.86 26.82 -7.36
C LEU A 183 -2.50 27.41 -7.73
N GLU A 184 -1.45 26.60 -7.84
CA GLU A 184 -0.14 27.06 -8.30
C GLU A 184 -0.17 27.54 -9.76
N LYS A 185 -0.85 26.81 -10.65
CA LYS A 185 -1.07 27.23 -12.06
C LYS A 185 -1.87 28.54 -12.15
N GLU A 186 -2.85 28.73 -11.27
CA GLU A 186 -3.61 29.98 -11.16
C GLU A 186 -2.70 31.15 -10.80
N ARG A 187 -1.89 31.01 -9.75
CA ARG A 187 -0.95 32.06 -9.32
C ARG A 187 0.12 32.38 -10.36
N LYS A 188 0.50 31.41 -11.20
CA LYS A 188 1.41 31.62 -12.33
C LYS A 188 0.75 32.31 -13.54
N GLY A 189 -0.57 32.48 -13.52
CA GLY A 189 -1.33 33.12 -14.61
C GLY A 189 -1.61 32.19 -15.80
N GLU A 190 -1.50 30.87 -15.65
CA GLU A 190 -1.70 29.90 -16.75
C GLU A 190 -3.15 29.89 -17.27
N TYR A 191 -4.11 30.32 -16.44
CA TYR A 191 -5.53 30.44 -16.82
C TYR A 191 -5.90 31.81 -17.42
N LEU A 192 -4.92 32.67 -17.73
CA LEU A 192 -5.11 33.97 -18.39
C LEU A 192 -6.12 34.89 -17.68
N GLY A 193 -6.14 34.84 -16.34
CA GLY A 193 -7.05 35.62 -15.51
C GLY A 193 -8.51 35.16 -15.52
N LYS A 194 -8.83 34.01 -16.13
CA LYS A 194 -10.17 33.41 -16.07
C LYS A 194 -10.43 32.81 -14.69
N THR A 195 -11.71 32.78 -14.30
CA THR A 195 -12.14 32.14 -13.05
C THR A 195 -11.88 30.64 -13.09
N VAL A 196 -11.15 30.14 -12.08
CA VAL A 196 -10.89 28.72 -11.87
C VAL A 196 -12.05 28.08 -11.11
N GLN A 197 -12.47 26.90 -11.54
CA GLN A 197 -13.64 26.17 -11.05
C GLN A 197 -13.35 24.66 -11.01
N VAL A 198 -14.13 23.90 -10.24
CA VAL A 198 -14.01 22.42 -10.20
C VAL A 198 -14.15 21.82 -11.59
N VAL A 199 -15.20 22.19 -12.31
CA VAL A 199 -15.37 21.85 -13.73
C VAL A 199 -15.09 23.12 -14.55
N PRO A 200 -14.18 23.11 -15.53
CA PRO A 200 -13.38 21.97 -15.99
C PRO A 200 -11.98 21.89 -15.36
N HIS A 201 -11.54 22.84 -14.52
CA HIS A 201 -10.12 22.97 -14.21
C HIS A 201 -9.58 21.84 -13.32
N ILE A 202 -10.31 21.47 -12.27
CA ILE A 202 -9.94 20.32 -11.41
C ILE A 202 -10.14 19.01 -12.18
N THR A 203 -11.27 18.85 -12.90
CA THR A 203 -11.54 17.62 -13.65
C THR A 203 -10.55 17.39 -14.78
N ASN A 204 -10.12 18.43 -15.49
CA ASN A 204 -9.07 18.34 -16.50
C ASN A 204 -7.72 18.01 -15.88
N ALA A 205 -7.36 18.63 -14.75
CA ALA A 205 -6.11 18.33 -14.06
C ALA A 205 -6.03 16.86 -13.63
N ILE A 206 -7.12 16.28 -13.11
CA ILE A 206 -7.20 14.85 -12.77
C ILE A 206 -6.99 13.98 -14.02
N GLN A 207 -7.69 14.30 -15.11
CA GLN A 207 -7.61 13.55 -16.36
C GLN A 207 -6.23 13.60 -17.01
N GLU A 208 -5.61 14.78 -17.07
CA GLU A 208 -4.23 14.98 -17.55
C GLU A 208 -3.22 14.22 -16.69
N TRP A 209 -3.45 14.17 -15.37
CA TRP A 209 -2.61 13.40 -14.45
C TRP A 209 -2.65 11.91 -14.74
N ILE A 210 -3.86 11.36 -14.90
CA ILE A 210 -4.07 9.93 -15.18
C ILE A 210 -3.36 9.54 -16.48
N GLU A 211 -3.54 10.29 -17.57
CA GLU A 211 -2.89 9.99 -18.85
C GLU A 211 -1.38 10.05 -18.76
N ARG A 212 -0.84 11.11 -18.14
CA ARG A 212 0.61 11.27 -18.00
C ARG A 212 1.22 10.12 -17.22
N VAL A 213 0.64 9.76 -16.09
CA VAL A 213 1.20 8.75 -15.18
C VAL A 213 1.02 7.33 -15.71
N ALA A 214 -0.08 7.05 -16.40
CA ALA A 214 -0.30 5.75 -17.02
C ALA A 214 0.80 5.41 -18.05
N MET A 215 1.40 6.42 -18.69
CA MET A 215 2.46 6.24 -19.68
C MET A 215 3.85 6.00 -19.07
N VAL A 216 4.02 6.21 -17.76
CA VAL A 216 5.30 5.99 -17.07
C VAL A 216 5.53 4.48 -16.84
N PRO A 217 6.66 3.90 -17.29
CA PRO A 217 6.96 2.50 -17.05
C PRO A 217 7.26 2.23 -15.57
N VAL A 218 6.61 1.20 -15.03
CA VAL A 218 6.72 0.79 -13.60
C VAL A 218 7.26 -0.64 -13.42
N ASP A 219 7.49 -1.36 -14.51
CA ASP A 219 7.93 -2.76 -14.53
C ASP A 219 9.41 -2.93 -14.94
N GLY A 220 10.15 -1.82 -15.01
CA GLY A 220 11.57 -1.79 -15.40
C GLY A 220 11.84 -2.01 -16.89
N LYS A 221 10.80 -2.07 -17.73
CA LYS A 221 10.93 -2.22 -19.19
C LYS A 221 10.66 -0.90 -19.89
N GLU A 222 11.27 -0.72 -21.06
CA GLU A 222 11.03 0.46 -21.90
C GLU A 222 9.59 0.51 -22.43
N GLY A 223 9.07 1.72 -22.62
CA GLY A 223 7.73 1.97 -23.14
C GLY A 223 6.60 1.79 -22.10
N PRO A 224 5.38 2.26 -22.42
CA PRO A 224 4.26 2.27 -21.48
C PRO A 224 3.68 0.87 -21.22
N ALA A 225 2.88 0.77 -20.16
CA ALA A 225 2.05 -0.40 -19.90
C ALA A 225 0.93 -0.55 -20.96
N ASP A 226 0.33 -1.73 -21.05
CA ASP A 226 -0.84 -1.97 -21.92
C ASP A 226 -2.14 -1.54 -21.22
N VAL A 227 -2.22 -1.74 -19.89
CA VAL A 227 -3.40 -1.44 -19.07
C VAL A 227 -3.01 -0.70 -17.80
N CYS A 228 -3.71 0.38 -17.49
CA CYS A 228 -3.68 1.08 -16.22
C CYS A 228 -4.90 0.70 -15.37
N VAL A 229 -4.67 0.07 -14.23
CA VAL A 229 -5.72 -0.19 -13.23
C VAL A 229 -5.81 1.04 -12.34
N ILE A 230 -6.96 1.71 -12.34
CA ILE A 230 -7.24 2.87 -11.51
C ILE A 230 -8.15 2.44 -10.38
N GLU A 231 -7.75 2.68 -9.15
CA GLU A 231 -8.62 2.48 -8.00
C GLU A 231 -9.08 3.82 -7.44
N LEU A 232 -10.41 4.02 -7.36
CA LEU A 232 -11.01 5.16 -6.68
C LEU A 232 -11.29 4.78 -5.22
N GLY A 233 -10.54 5.41 -4.31
CA GLY A 233 -10.74 5.38 -2.87
C GLY A 233 -12.11 5.94 -2.45
N GLY A 234 -12.43 5.78 -1.16
CA GLY A 234 -13.73 6.21 -0.63
C GLY A 234 -14.92 5.37 -1.13
N THR A 235 -16.12 5.93 -1.03
CA THR A 235 -17.38 5.31 -1.48
C THR A 235 -18.13 6.22 -2.45
N ILE A 236 -19.01 5.63 -3.26
CA ILE A 236 -19.89 6.42 -4.13
C ILE A 236 -20.95 7.12 -3.28
N GLY A 237 -21.02 8.44 -3.40
CA GLY A 237 -21.97 9.30 -2.68
C GLY A 237 -21.29 10.31 -1.76
N ASP A 238 -20.00 10.14 -1.49
CA ASP A 238 -19.22 11.06 -0.66
C ASP A 238 -18.89 12.36 -1.41
N ILE A 239 -19.01 13.49 -0.71
CA ILE A 239 -18.70 14.83 -1.26
C ILE A 239 -17.25 14.88 -1.77
N GLU A 240 -16.33 14.26 -1.04
CA GLU A 240 -14.91 14.22 -1.36
C GLU A 240 -14.62 13.52 -2.70
N SER A 241 -15.46 12.55 -3.08
CA SER A 241 -15.27 11.76 -4.31
C SER A 241 -15.92 12.41 -5.53
N MET A 242 -16.79 13.42 -5.36
CA MET A 242 -17.56 14.02 -6.45
C MET A 242 -16.68 14.56 -7.60
N PRO A 243 -15.59 15.33 -7.34
CA PRO A 243 -14.73 15.84 -8.41
C PRO A 243 -14.07 14.72 -9.23
N PHE A 244 -13.68 13.62 -8.58
CA PHE A 244 -13.04 12.49 -9.24
C PHE A 244 -14.03 11.68 -10.07
N ILE A 245 -15.24 11.45 -9.57
CA ILE A 245 -16.27 10.73 -10.32
C ILE A 245 -16.64 11.50 -11.59
N GLU A 246 -16.83 12.82 -11.49
CA GLU A 246 -17.08 13.68 -12.66
C GLU A 246 -15.91 13.65 -13.64
N ALA A 247 -14.67 13.76 -13.14
CA ALA A 247 -13.47 13.68 -13.98
C ALA A 247 -13.36 12.34 -14.71
N LEU A 248 -13.61 11.22 -14.02
CA LEU A 248 -13.56 9.87 -14.59
C LEU A 248 -14.73 9.61 -15.55
N GLY A 249 -15.89 10.21 -15.30
CA GLY A 249 -17.03 10.25 -16.21
C GLY A 249 -16.63 10.88 -17.54
N GLN A 250 -16.15 12.13 -17.51
CA GLN A 250 -15.63 12.85 -18.68
C GLN A 250 -14.50 12.07 -19.37
N PHE A 251 -13.59 11.50 -18.58
CA PHE A 251 -12.46 10.71 -19.07
C PHE A 251 -12.91 9.51 -19.91
N SER A 252 -13.92 8.77 -19.44
CA SER A 252 -14.43 7.58 -20.13
C SER A 252 -14.94 7.89 -21.54
N TYR A 253 -15.57 9.07 -21.74
CA TYR A 253 -15.97 9.53 -23.06
C TYR A 253 -14.78 9.98 -23.90
N ARG A 254 -13.79 10.64 -23.29
CA ARG A 254 -12.62 11.19 -23.97
C ARG A 254 -11.71 10.10 -24.54
N VAL A 255 -11.43 9.04 -23.78
CA VAL A 255 -10.61 7.92 -24.25
C VAL A 255 -11.35 7.03 -25.25
N GLY A 256 -12.68 7.09 -25.26
CA GLY A 256 -13.53 6.42 -26.23
C GLY A 256 -13.87 4.97 -25.89
N PRO A 257 -14.83 4.38 -26.63
CA PRO A 257 -15.30 3.02 -26.40
C PRO A 257 -14.20 2.00 -26.67
N GLY A 258 -14.12 0.96 -25.84
CA GLY A 258 -13.07 -0.07 -25.97
C GLY A 258 -11.74 0.29 -25.28
N ASN A 259 -11.66 1.45 -24.62
CA ASN A 259 -10.48 1.90 -23.88
C ASN A 259 -10.70 2.03 -22.37
N PHE A 260 -11.95 1.89 -21.90
CA PHE A 260 -12.32 2.07 -20.50
C PHE A 260 -13.26 0.96 -20.02
N CYS A 261 -12.93 0.34 -18.89
CA CYS A 261 -13.74 -0.71 -18.24
C CYS A 261 -13.96 -0.36 -16.77
N LEU A 262 -15.22 -0.24 -16.34
CA LEU A 262 -15.59 0.02 -14.95
C LEU A 262 -15.98 -1.26 -14.23
N VAL A 263 -15.25 -1.59 -13.17
CA VAL A 263 -15.56 -2.62 -12.19
C VAL A 263 -16.07 -1.95 -10.91
N HIS A 264 -17.28 -2.28 -10.50
CA HIS A 264 -17.89 -1.73 -9.29
C HIS A 264 -17.94 -2.77 -8.17
N VAL A 265 -17.21 -2.53 -7.09
CA VAL A 265 -17.12 -3.42 -5.92
C VAL A 265 -18.23 -3.06 -4.96
N SER A 266 -19.13 -4.01 -4.66
CA SER A 266 -20.30 -3.76 -3.83
C SER A 266 -20.57 -4.89 -2.84
N LEU A 267 -21.17 -4.58 -1.70
CA LEU A 267 -21.49 -5.54 -0.64
C LEU A 267 -22.85 -6.19 -0.88
N VAL A 268 -22.89 -7.53 -0.87
CA VAL A 268 -24.10 -8.35 -0.81
C VAL A 268 -24.12 -9.04 0.55
N PRO A 269 -24.71 -8.41 1.59
CA PRO A 269 -24.69 -8.97 2.93
C PRO A 269 -25.60 -10.19 3.03
N VAL A 270 -25.17 -11.15 3.85
CA VAL A 270 -25.96 -12.32 4.25
C VAL A 270 -26.45 -12.06 5.67
N LEU A 271 -27.77 -11.91 5.84
CA LEU A 271 -28.34 -11.67 7.17
C LEU A 271 -28.48 -13.01 7.90
N ASN A 272 -27.66 -13.24 8.93
CA ASN A 272 -27.60 -14.52 9.67
C ASN A 272 -28.96 -15.03 10.17
N VAL A 273 -29.89 -14.12 10.50
CA VAL A 273 -31.23 -14.47 10.99
C VAL A 273 -32.07 -15.18 9.92
N VAL A 274 -31.89 -14.82 8.65
CA VAL A 274 -32.71 -15.32 7.52
C VAL A 274 -31.90 -16.21 6.58
N GLY A 275 -30.57 -16.10 6.59
CA GLY A 275 -29.66 -16.79 5.67
C GLY A 275 -29.68 -16.26 4.23
N GLU A 276 -30.53 -15.27 3.94
CA GLU A 276 -30.76 -14.74 2.59
C GLU A 276 -29.74 -13.66 2.20
N GLN A 277 -29.26 -13.74 0.95
CA GLN A 277 -28.39 -12.75 0.31
C GLN A 277 -29.18 -11.50 -0.11
N LYS A 278 -28.83 -10.34 0.44
CA LYS A 278 -29.57 -9.09 0.19
C LYS A 278 -28.91 -8.24 -0.89
N THR A 279 -29.59 -8.08 -2.01
CA THR A 279 -29.09 -7.35 -3.19
C THR A 279 -29.37 -5.85 -3.20
N LYS A 280 -30.25 -5.36 -2.32
CA LYS A 280 -30.68 -3.95 -2.30
C LYS A 280 -29.53 -2.94 -2.13
N PRO A 281 -28.53 -3.17 -1.26
CA PRO A 281 -27.39 -2.25 -1.14
C PRO A 281 -26.66 -2.05 -2.47
N THR A 282 -26.39 -3.14 -3.20
CA THR A 282 -25.78 -3.08 -4.53
C THR A 282 -26.64 -2.35 -5.55
N GLN A 283 -27.95 -2.58 -5.55
CA GLN A 283 -28.89 -1.88 -6.46
C GLN A 283 -28.86 -0.36 -6.24
N HIS A 284 -28.85 0.09 -4.99
CA HIS A 284 -28.81 1.52 -4.66
C HIS A 284 -27.47 2.15 -5.03
N SER A 285 -26.37 1.43 -4.78
CA SER A 285 -25.03 1.90 -5.11
C SER A 285 -24.84 2.07 -6.63
N VAL A 286 -25.29 1.09 -7.43
CA VAL A 286 -25.26 1.19 -8.89
C VAL A 286 -26.16 2.32 -9.40
N ARG A 287 -27.32 2.55 -8.78
CA ARG A 287 -28.18 3.70 -9.12
C ARG A 287 -27.47 5.02 -8.86
N GLY A 288 -26.78 5.16 -7.73
CA GLY A 288 -25.99 6.34 -7.39
C GLY A 288 -24.87 6.58 -8.42
N LEU A 289 -24.09 5.53 -8.71
CA LEU A 289 -23.02 5.57 -9.72
C LEU A 289 -23.51 6.02 -11.09
N ARG A 290 -24.65 5.47 -11.55
CA ARG A 290 -25.30 5.86 -12.82
C ARG A 290 -25.81 7.30 -12.80
N GLY A 291 -26.34 7.77 -11.67
CA GLY A 291 -26.75 9.16 -11.49
C GLY A 291 -25.58 10.14 -11.65
N LEU A 292 -24.35 9.69 -11.41
CA LEU A 292 -23.12 10.45 -11.60
C LEU A 292 -22.45 10.22 -12.97
N GLY A 293 -23.15 9.60 -13.92
CA GLY A 293 -22.68 9.43 -15.31
C GLY A 293 -21.80 8.21 -15.56
N LEU A 294 -21.57 7.34 -14.58
CA LEU A 294 -20.78 6.11 -14.72
C LEU A 294 -21.67 4.86 -14.72
N THR A 295 -21.47 3.96 -15.68
CA THR A 295 -22.20 2.69 -15.75
C THR A 295 -21.24 1.51 -15.63
N PRO A 296 -21.42 0.60 -14.67
CA PRO A 296 -20.49 -0.50 -14.46
C PRO A 296 -20.56 -1.51 -15.60
N ASN A 297 -19.40 -1.96 -16.07
CA ASN A 297 -19.30 -3.07 -17.01
C ASN A 297 -19.31 -4.42 -16.29
N ILE A 298 -18.78 -4.45 -15.07
CA ILE A 298 -18.64 -5.63 -14.22
C ILE A 298 -19.04 -5.26 -12.78
N LEU A 299 -19.77 -6.15 -12.12
CA LEU A 299 -20.04 -6.06 -10.68
C LEU A 299 -19.19 -7.07 -9.95
N ALA A 300 -18.40 -6.60 -8.98
CA ALA A 300 -17.63 -7.43 -8.07
C ALA A 300 -18.34 -7.43 -6.71
N CYS A 301 -19.15 -8.45 -6.48
CA CYS A 301 -20.01 -8.55 -5.30
C CYS A 301 -19.28 -9.24 -4.15
N ARG A 302 -18.90 -8.47 -3.13
CA ARG A 302 -18.34 -8.97 -1.87
C ARG A 302 -19.45 -9.61 -1.03
N SER A 303 -19.24 -10.84 -0.59
CA SER A 303 -20.17 -11.54 0.31
C SER A 303 -19.41 -12.50 1.22
N THR A 304 -20.09 -13.12 2.19
CA THR A 304 -19.50 -14.19 3.03
C THR A 304 -19.56 -15.55 2.34
N LYS A 305 -20.56 -15.77 1.47
CA LYS A 305 -20.78 -17.00 0.72
C LYS A 305 -20.85 -16.73 -0.78
N GLU A 306 -20.71 -17.78 -1.59
CA GLU A 306 -20.93 -17.69 -3.02
C GLU A 306 -22.37 -17.24 -3.34
N LEU A 307 -22.56 -16.37 -4.34
CA LEU A 307 -23.87 -15.87 -4.71
C LEU A 307 -24.67 -16.94 -5.44
N GLU A 308 -25.92 -17.10 -5.03
CA GLU A 308 -26.88 -17.95 -5.72
C GLU A 308 -27.19 -17.39 -7.12
N GLU A 309 -27.56 -18.27 -8.06
CA GLU A 309 -27.80 -17.85 -9.45
C GLU A 309 -29.00 -16.90 -9.57
N ASN A 310 -30.07 -17.14 -8.82
CA ASN A 310 -31.23 -16.25 -8.69
C ASN A 310 -30.84 -14.83 -8.22
N VAL A 311 -29.82 -14.70 -7.37
CA VAL A 311 -29.30 -13.44 -6.83
C VAL A 311 -28.50 -12.71 -7.89
N LYS A 312 -27.69 -13.42 -8.67
CA LYS A 312 -26.98 -12.88 -9.85
C LYS A 312 -27.97 -12.42 -10.92
N GLU A 313 -28.99 -13.22 -11.26
CA GLU A 313 -30.04 -12.85 -12.21
C GLU A 313 -30.80 -11.59 -11.75
N LYS A 314 -31.17 -11.53 -10.47
CA LYS A 314 -31.81 -10.35 -9.88
C LYS A 314 -30.92 -9.11 -9.99
N LEU A 315 -29.64 -9.22 -9.62
CA LEU A 315 -28.68 -8.13 -9.79
C LEU A 315 -28.54 -7.73 -11.27
N SER A 316 -28.52 -8.69 -12.18
CA SER A 316 -28.42 -8.44 -13.61
C SER A 316 -29.57 -7.56 -14.12
N GLN A 317 -30.81 -7.91 -13.74
CA GLN A 317 -32.00 -7.15 -14.12
C GLN A 317 -32.03 -5.74 -13.52
N PHE A 318 -31.71 -5.59 -12.22
CA PHE A 318 -31.79 -4.29 -11.55
C PHE A 318 -30.61 -3.36 -11.85
N CYS A 319 -29.42 -3.91 -12.07
CA CYS A 319 -28.21 -3.13 -12.31
C CYS A 319 -27.88 -2.98 -13.80
N HIS A 320 -28.57 -3.72 -14.68
CA HIS A 320 -28.33 -3.76 -16.13
C HIS A 320 -26.92 -4.18 -16.50
N VAL A 321 -26.37 -5.14 -15.75
CA VAL A 321 -25.07 -5.77 -16.02
C VAL A 321 -25.33 -7.23 -16.37
N PRO A 322 -24.76 -7.79 -17.47
CA PRO A 322 -24.96 -9.19 -17.82
C PRO A 322 -24.59 -10.11 -16.65
N ALA A 323 -25.37 -11.17 -16.40
CA ALA A 323 -25.10 -12.10 -15.29
C ALA A 323 -23.67 -12.69 -15.36
N ALA A 324 -23.15 -12.95 -16.56
CA ALA A 324 -21.78 -13.41 -16.78
C ALA A 324 -20.69 -12.39 -16.34
N ASN A 325 -21.05 -11.12 -16.19
CA ASN A 325 -20.16 -10.04 -15.71
C ASN A 325 -20.40 -9.74 -14.21
N ILE A 326 -21.15 -10.57 -13.49
CA ILE A 326 -21.35 -10.45 -12.05
C ILE A 326 -20.47 -11.49 -11.37
N VAL A 327 -19.38 -11.01 -10.77
CA VAL A 327 -18.35 -11.82 -10.13
C VAL A 327 -18.58 -11.81 -8.63
N THR A 328 -18.52 -12.98 -8.02
CA THR A 328 -18.62 -13.13 -6.57
C THR A 328 -17.25 -13.14 -5.92
N LEU A 329 -17.06 -12.30 -4.91
CA LEU A 329 -15.86 -12.25 -4.06
C LEU A 329 -16.25 -12.68 -2.65
N TYR A 330 -16.36 -13.99 -2.42
CA TYR A 330 -16.69 -14.54 -1.11
C TYR A 330 -15.48 -14.66 -0.18
N ASP A 331 -15.69 -14.97 1.10
CA ASP A 331 -14.60 -15.17 2.05
C ASP A 331 -13.76 -16.38 1.68
N VAL A 332 -12.48 -16.14 1.42
CA VAL A 332 -11.48 -17.17 1.07
C VAL A 332 -10.51 -17.38 2.22
N SER A 333 -9.87 -18.55 2.25
CA SER A 333 -8.90 -18.91 3.29
C SER A 333 -7.68 -18.00 3.32
N ASN A 334 -7.22 -17.53 2.15
CA ASN A 334 -6.10 -16.63 2.00
C ASN A 334 -6.24 -15.72 0.76
N ILE A 335 -5.61 -14.55 0.81
CA ILE A 335 -5.74 -13.50 -0.22
C ILE A 335 -5.23 -13.93 -1.61
N TRP A 336 -4.34 -14.93 -1.68
CA TRP A 336 -3.83 -15.43 -2.95
C TRP A 336 -4.85 -16.25 -3.74
N ARG A 337 -5.98 -16.61 -3.12
CA ARG A 337 -7.12 -17.21 -3.81
C ARG A 337 -7.95 -16.22 -4.61
N ILE A 338 -7.87 -14.91 -4.33
CA ILE A 338 -8.72 -13.92 -5.02
C ILE A 338 -8.42 -13.84 -6.53
N PRO A 339 -7.16 -13.79 -7.02
CA PRO A 339 -6.88 -13.85 -8.46
C PRO A 339 -7.38 -15.15 -9.11
N LEU A 340 -7.33 -16.28 -8.38
CA LEU A 340 -7.83 -17.58 -8.86
C LEU A 340 -9.36 -17.54 -9.00
N LEU A 341 -10.05 -16.97 -8.01
CA LEU A 341 -11.49 -16.79 -8.02
C LEU A 341 -11.96 -15.90 -9.19
N LEU A 342 -11.20 -14.86 -9.52
CA LEU A 342 -11.46 -14.01 -10.69
C LEU A 342 -11.23 -14.76 -12.02
N ARG A 343 -10.18 -15.59 -12.09
CA ARG A 343 -9.93 -16.45 -13.26
C ARG A 343 -11.09 -17.42 -13.46
N ASP A 344 -11.47 -18.14 -12.41
CA ASP A 344 -12.44 -19.24 -12.48
C ASP A 344 -13.84 -18.73 -12.87
N GLN A 345 -14.19 -17.50 -12.47
CA GLN A 345 -15.40 -16.80 -12.90
C GLN A 345 -15.25 -16.01 -14.21
N LYS A 346 -14.16 -16.23 -14.96
CA LYS A 346 -13.91 -15.60 -16.28
C LYS A 346 -13.94 -14.07 -16.28
N ALA A 347 -13.63 -13.43 -15.15
CA ALA A 347 -13.61 -11.97 -15.04
C ALA A 347 -12.64 -11.32 -16.04
N HIS A 348 -11.50 -11.97 -16.28
CA HIS A 348 -10.51 -11.55 -17.27
C HIS A 348 -11.06 -11.56 -18.70
N GLU A 349 -11.82 -12.57 -19.11
CA GLU A 349 -12.44 -12.60 -20.44
C GLU A 349 -13.42 -11.42 -20.59
N ALA A 350 -14.23 -11.14 -19.57
CA ALA A 350 -15.14 -10.00 -19.56
C ALA A 350 -14.40 -8.65 -19.71
N ILE A 351 -13.30 -8.46 -18.96
CA ILE A 351 -12.48 -7.23 -19.06
C ILE A 351 -11.84 -7.11 -20.44
N LEU A 352 -11.23 -8.19 -20.94
CA LEU A 352 -10.56 -8.20 -22.24
C LEU A 352 -11.53 -7.88 -23.38
N LYS A 353 -12.76 -8.39 -23.31
CA LYS A 353 -13.82 -8.09 -24.26
C LYS A 353 -14.22 -6.62 -24.24
N VAL A 354 -14.41 -6.04 -23.04
CA VAL A 354 -14.75 -4.61 -22.89
C VAL A 354 -13.62 -3.71 -23.44
N LEU A 355 -12.36 -4.13 -23.29
CA LEU A 355 -11.19 -3.35 -23.71
C LEU A 355 -10.68 -3.67 -25.13
N ASN A 356 -11.38 -4.53 -25.88
CA ASN A 356 -10.96 -5.01 -27.21
C ASN A 356 -9.53 -5.62 -27.22
N LEU A 357 -9.19 -6.39 -26.19
CA LEU A 357 -7.86 -7.00 -25.99
C LEU A 357 -7.83 -8.52 -26.26
N GLU A 358 -8.95 -9.15 -26.61
CA GLU A 358 -9.07 -10.61 -26.79
C GLU A 358 -8.07 -11.19 -27.79
N SER A 359 -7.76 -10.46 -28.87
CA SER A 359 -6.82 -10.90 -29.91
C SER A 359 -5.35 -10.87 -29.49
N PHE A 360 -5.03 -10.21 -28.38
CA PHE A 360 -3.66 -9.98 -27.91
C PHE A 360 -3.35 -10.75 -26.63
N ALA A 361 -4.36 -11.00 -25.81
CA ALA A 361 -4.23 -11.68 -24.54
C ALA A 361 -4.15 -13.20 -24.71
N ARG A 362 -3.38 -13.84 -23.83
CA ARG A 362 -3.32 -15.30 -23.70
C ARG A 362 -4.17 -15.73 -22.51
N GLY A 363 -4.43 -17.04 -22.40
CA GLY A 363 -5.04 -17.60 -21.18
C GLY A 363 -4.16 -17.30 -19.95
N PRO A 364 -4.76 -16.95 -18.79
CA PRO A 364 -4.02 -16.54 -17.61
C PRO A 364 -3.23 -17.70 -17.01
N LYS A 365 -1.91 -17.56 -16.93
CA LYS A 365 -1.01 -18.52 -16.27
C LYS A 365 -0.81 -18.16 -14.80
N LEU A 366 -1.50 -18.86 -13.91
CA LEU A 366 -1.51 -18.60 -12.46
C LEU A 366 -0.94 -19.77 -11.63
N ASP A 367 -0.11 -20.64 -12.22
CA ASP A 367 0.39 -21.86 -11.55
C ASP A 367 1.13 -21.55 -10.24
N GLU A 368 1.96 -20.51 -10.22
CA GLU A 368 2.66 -20.06 -9.01
C GLU A 368 1.69 -19.57 -7.92
N TRP A 369 0.60 -18.90 -8.31
CA TRP A 369 -0.44 -18.44 -7.39
C TRP A 369 -1.24 -19.61 -6.82
N VAL A 370 -1.57 -20.61 -7.65
CA VAL A 370 -2.21 -21.86 -7.21
C VAL A 370 -1.33 -22.60 -6.21
N ALA A 371 -0.04 -22.79 -6.54
CA ALA A 371 0.90 -23.48 -5.68
C ALA A 371 1.05 -22.77 -4.32
N ARG A 372 1.17 -21.45 -4.32
CA ARG A 372 1.31 -20.66 -3.09
C ARG A 372 0.03 -20.67 -2.24
N ALA A 373 -1.13 -20.45 -2.84
CA ALA A 373 -2.41 -20.48 -2.14
C ALA A 373 -2.68 -21.86 -1.50
N THR A 374 -2.31 -22.93 -2.20
CA THR A 374 -2.45 -24.31 -1.70
C THR A 374 -1.43 -24.61 -0.60
N LEU A 375 -0.18 -24.17 -0.77
CA LEU A 375 0.86 -24.33 0.24
C LEU A 375 0.44 -23.69 1.56
N PHE A 376 -0.06 -22.45 1.52
CA PHE A 376 -0.54 -21.72 2.69
C PHE A 376 -1.57 -22.52 3.50
N ASP A 377 -2.58 -23.06 2.82
CA ASP A 377 -3.67 -23.79 3.47
C ASP A 377 -3.20 -25.13 4.07
N ALA A 378 -2.09 -25.68 3.57
CA ALA A 378 -1.49 -26.93 4.04
C ALA A 378 -0.46 -26.74 5.17
N LEU A 379 -0.19 -25.51 5.63
CA LEU A 379 0.78 -25.26 6.70
C LEU A 379 0.22 -25.66 8.07
N HIS A 380 0.91 -26.57 8.74
CA HIS A 380 0.54 -27.03 10.08
C HIS A 380 1.56 -26.61 11.15
N ASP A 381 2.86 -26.76 10.87
CA ASP A 381 3.92 -26.45 11.84
C ASP A 381 4.00 -24.96 12.12
N THR A 382 3.78 -24.56 13.37
CA THR A 382 3.70 -23.15 13.74
C THR A 382 5.07 -22.53 14.03
N VAL A 383 5.21 -21.25 13.71
CA VAL A 383 6.28 -20.38 14.24
C VAL A 383 5.62 -19.18 14.92
N ARG A 384 5.98 -18.94 16.18
CA ARG A 384 5.43 -17.84 16.99
C ARG A 384 6.40 -16.67 17.01
N ILE A 385 5.95 -15.50 16.60
CA ILE A 385 6.74 -14.27 16.61
C ILE A 385 6.05 -13.24 17.50
N ALA A 386 6.76 -12.76 18.52
CA ALA A 386 6.31 -11.64 19.33
C ALA A 386 6.55 -10.33 18.58
N MET A 387 5.49 -9.62 18.22
CA MET A 387 5.56 -8.28 17.64
C MET A 387 5.39 -7.25 18.75
N VAL A 388 6.48 -6.59 19.13
CA VAL A 388 6.52 -5.63 20.24
C VAL A 388 6.32 -4.22 19.70
N GLY A 389 5.10 -3.73 19.79
CA GLY A 389 4.67 -2.53 19.08
C GLY A 389 3.89 -1.54 19.94
N LYS A 390 3.64 -0.36 19.34
CA LYS A 390 2.85 0.73 19.92
C LYS A 390 1.35 0.59 19.62
N TYR A 391 1.02 -0.05 18.50
CA TYR A 391 -0.32 -0.09 17.91
C TYR A 391 -0.89 -1.52 17.85
N THR A 392 -0.83 -2.26 18.95
CA THR A 392 -1.24 -3.69 18.99
C THR A 392 -2.72 -3.93 18.73
N GLY A 393 -3.58 -2.92 18.94
CA GLY A 393 -5.01 -3.00 18.68
C GLY A 393 -5.44 -2.76 17.23
N LEU A 394 -4.53 -2.30 16.35
CA LEU A 394 -4.85 -1.98 14.96
C LEU A 394 -3.85 -2.66 14.02
N SER A 395 -4.27 -3.78 13.42
CA SER A 395 -3.41 -4.55 12.50
C SER A 395 -2.91 -3.74 11.31
N ASP A 396 -3.68 -2.75 10.89
CA ASP A 396 -3.42 -1.95 9.70
C ASP A 396 -2.24 -0.99 9.89
N SER A 397 -1.88 -0.65 11.12
CA SER A 397 -0.69 0.15 11.43
C SER A 397 0.63 -0.59 11.15
N TYR A 398 0.59 -1.92 10.98
CA TYR A 398 1.77 -2.78 10.75
C TYR A 398 1.55 -3.75 9.58
N LEU A 399 0.66 -3.41 8.63
CA LEU A 399 0.25 -4.32 7.58
C LEU A 399 1.42 -4.83 6.75
N SER A 400 2.37 -3.98 6.38
CA SER A 400 3.56 -4.35 5.60
C SER A 400 4.45 -5.35 6.33
N VAL A 401 4.67 -5.12 7.62
CA VAL A 401 5.43 -6.02 8.49
C VAL A 401 4.74 -7.38 8.58
N LEU A 402 3.42 -7.41 8.78
CA LEU A 402 2.63 -8.64 8.80
C LEU A 402 2.70 -9.39 7.47
N LYS A 403 2.58 -8.69 6.33
CA LYS A 403 2.73 -9.33 5.01
C LYS A 403 4.14 -9.85 4.79
N ALA A 404 5.17 -9.14 5.24
CA ALA A 404 6.55 -9.59 5.12
C ALA A 404 6.84 -10.84 5.96
N LEU A 405 6.36 -10.88 7.22
CA LEU A 405 6.38 -12.09 8.04
C LEU A 405 5.62 -13.23 7.35
N LEU A 406 4.46 -12.96 6.77
CA LEU A 406 3.64 -13.96 6.09
C LEU A 406 4.37 -14.58 4.88
N HIS A 407 4.98 -13.73 4.05
CA HIS A 407 5.74 -14.17 2.89
C HIS A 407 6.92 -15.05 3.31
N ALA A 408 7.70 -14.61 4.30
CA ALA A 408 8.81 -15.38 4.87
C ALA A 408 8.35 -16.70 5.50
N SER A 409 7.23 -16.69 6.24
CA SER A 409 6.69 -17.91 6.88
C SER A 409 6.28 -18.96 5.87
N VAL A 410 5.62 -18.55 4.79
CA VAL A 410 5.23 -19.47 3.72
C VAL A 410 6.44 -20.05 3.00
N ASP A 411 7.48 -19.23 2.76
CA ASP A 411 8.73 -19.69 2.15
C ASP A 411 9.47 -20.72 3.04
N CYS A 412 9.50 -20.48 4.35
CA CYS A 412 10.03 -21.41 5.35
C CYS A 412 9.08 -22.59 5.68
N ARG A 413 7.91 -22.66 5.04
CA ARG A 413 6.86 -23.67 5.27
C ARG A 413 6.40 -23.76 6.73
N ARG A 414 6.23 -22.60 7.38
CA ARG A 414 5.73 -22.47 8.74
C ARG A 414 4.42 -21.68 8.77
N LYS A 415 3.47 -22.13 9.58
CA LYS A 415 2.25 -21.40 9.92
C LYS A 415 2.59 -20.27 10.89
N LEU A 416 2.50 -19.03 10.42
CA LEU A 416 2.76 -17.86 11.23
C LEU A 416 1.70 -17.68 12.33
N VAL A 417 2.17 -17.50 13.56
CA VAL A 417 1.39 -16.99 14.69
C VAL A 417 2.08 -15.72 15.18
N VAL A 418 1.35 -14.61 15.18
CA VAL A 418 1.86 -13.32 15.66
C VAL A 418 1.27 -13.05 17.04
N ASP A 419 2.13 -12.98 18.04
CA ASP A 419 1.78 -12.59 19.40
C ASP A 419 1.98 -11.08 19.54
N TRP A 420 0.89 -10.34 19.72
CA TRP A 420 0.94 -8.89 19.86
C TRP A 420 1.30 -8.50 21.28
N VAL A 421 2.43 -7.81 21.45
CA VAL A 421 2.91 -7.36 22.75
C VAL A 421 2.94 -5.83 22.75
N ALA A 422 2.08 -5.23 23.57
CA ALA A 422 2.08 -3.77 23.72
C ALA A 422 3.35 -3.38 24.46
N SER A 423 4.15 -2.49 23.86
CA SER A 423 5.45 -2.14 24.43
C SER A 423 5.31 -1.45 25.80
N THR A 424 4.24 -0.71 26.04
CA THR A 424 3.98 -0.10 27.35
C THR A 424 3.80 -1.15 28.45
N ASP A 425 3.19 -2.28 28.13
CA ASP A 425 2.86 -3.31 29.11
C ASP A 425 4.11 -4.08 29.58
N LEU A 426 5.25 -3.92 28.91
CA LEU A 426 6.53 -4.49 29.35
C LEU A 426 7.27 -3.62 30.37
N GLU A 427 6.81 -2.39 30.63
CA GLU A 427 7.50 -1.41 31.47
C GLU A 427 7.25 -1.63 32.96
N ASP A 428 8.22 -1.24 33.80
CA ASP A 428 8.15 -1.42 35.25
C ASP A 428 7.00 -0.63 35.90
N SER A 429 6.59 0.48 35.29
CA SER A 429 5.40 1.24 35.69
C SER A 429 4.13 0.38 35.61
N THR A 430 3.96 -0.37 34.51
CA THR A 430 2.83 -1.29 34.33
C THR A 430 2.91 -2.49 35.27
N ALA A 431 4.10 -2.92 35.68
CA ALA A 431 4.23 -3.95 36.72
C ALA A 431 3.56 -3.54 38.05
N ILE A 432 3.50 -2.23 38.33
CA ILE A 432 2.86 -1.66 39.52
C ILE A 432 1.39 -1.35 39.23
N GLU A 433 1.09 -0.67 38.13
CA GLU A 433 -0.24 -0.16 37.80
C GLU A 433 -1.22 -1.24 37.33
N ALA A 434 -0.74 -2.20 36.53
CA ALA A 434 -1.53 -3.29 35.97
C ALA A 434 -0.72 -4.61 35.91
N PRO A 435 -0.47 -5.26 37.06
CA PRO A 435 0.38 -6.47 37.15
C PRO A 435 -0.05 -7.61 36.22
N ASP A 436 -1.37 -7.79 36.00
CA ASP A 436 -1.89 -8.84 35.13
C ASP A 436 -1.55 -8.59 33.66
N ALA A 437 -1.65 -7.35 33.19
CA ALA A 437 -1.29 -6.96 31.83
C ALA A 437 0.23 -7.11 31.61
N TYR A 438 1.02 -6.68 32.60
CA TYR A 438 2.48 -6.84 32.58
C TYR A 438 2.88 -8.32 32.49
N LYS A 439 2.31 -9.15 33.35
CA LYS A 439 2.58 -10.59 33.33
C LYS A 439 2.20 -11.23 32.00
N ALA A 440 1.01 -10.91 31.48
CA ALA A 440 0.56 -11.43 30.19
C ALA A 440 1.48 -11.02 29.03
N ALA A 441 1.93 -9.76 28.99
CA ALA A 441 2.86 -9.26 27.98
C ALA A 441 4.21 -9.98 28.03
N TRP A 442 4.76 -10.18 29.23
CA TRP A 442 6.01 -10.93 29.42
C TRP A 442 5.87 -12.42 29.12
N ASP A 443 4.74 -13.04 29.45
CA ASP A 443 4.47 -14.44 29.13
C ASP A 443 4.39 -14.65 27.61
N LEU A 444 3.75 -13.72 26.87
CA LEU A 444 3.73 -13.72 25.40
C LEU A 444 5.14 -13.54 24.82
N LEU A 445 5.93 -12.58 25.32
CA LEU A 445 7.29 -12.33 24.85
C LEU A 445 8.20 -13.56 25.06
N LYS A 446 8.14 -14.16 26.26
CA LYS A 446 8.95 -15.35 26.62
C LYS A 446 8.49 -16.63 25.91
N GLY A 447 7.21 -16.70 25.53
CA GLY A 447 6.64 -17.84 24.80
C GLY A 447 6.92 -17.83 23.29
N ALA A 448 7.43 -16.74 22.74
CA ALA A 448 7.69 -16.61 21.31
C ALA A 448 9.01 -17.26 20.86
N ASN A 449 9.05 -17.73 19.61
CA ASN A 449 10.26 -18.30 19.00
C ASN A 449 11.21 -17.23 18.44
N GLY A 450 10.70 -16.01 18.23
CA GLY A 450 11.47 -14.84 17.80
C GLY A 450 10.74 -13.54 18.15
N VAL A 451 11.49 -12.46 18.19
CA VAL A 451 11.04 -11.11 18.56
C VAL A 451 11.24 -10.17 17.38
N LEU A 452 10.21 -9.38 17.07
CA LEU A 452 10.28 -8.30 16.09
C LEU A 452 9.88 -6.99 16.75
N VAL A 453 10.75 -5.98 16.63
CA VAL A 453 10.45 -4.60 17.04
C VAL A 453 10.36 -3.75 15.77
N PRO A 454 9.15 -3.32 15.35
CA PRO A 454 8.97 -2.55 14.13
C PRO A 454 9.38 -1.08 14.33
N GLY A 455 9.32 -0.32 13.24
CA GLY A 455 9.48 1.14 13.30
C GLY A 455 8.43 1.83 14.18
N GLY A 456 8.70 3.08 14.53
CA GLY A 456 7.78 3.90 15.31
C GLY A 456 8.32 5.32 15.48
N PHE A 457 7.56 6.14 16.20
CA PHE A 457 7.93 7.51 16.53
C PHE A 457 7.41 7.89 17.92
N GLY A 458 8.09 8.86 18.54
CA GLY A 458 7.76 9.38 19.86
C GLY A 458 8.18 8.46 21.02
N ASP A 459 8.08 9.00 22.22
CA ASP A 459 8.58 8.46 23.49
C ASP A 459 7.81 7.26 24.05
N ARG A 460 6.50 7.19 23.79
CA ARG A 460 5.62 6.16 24.35
C ARG A 460 6.07 4.74 23.96
N GLY A 461 6.30 3.91 24.98
CA GLY A 461 6.65 2.49 24.82
C GLY A 461 8.10 2.25 24.42
N VAL A 462 8.97 3.27 24.48
CA VAL A 462 10.40 3.13 24.15
C VAL A 462 11.10 2.20 25.14
N GLN A 463 10.83 2.32 26.44
CA GLN A 463 11.51 1.49 27.44
C GLN A 463 11.13 0.02 27.30
N GLY A 464 9.86 -0.30 27.06
CA GLY A 464 9.47 -1.69 26.85
C GLY A 464 10.09 -2.34 25.61
N LYS A 465 10.34 -1.58 24.53
CA LYS A 465 11.07 -2.08 23.35
C LYS A 465 12.55 -2.34 23.64
N ILE A 466 13.19 -1.48 24.45
CA ILE A 466 14.56 -1.70 24.95
C ILE A 466 14.60 -2.99 25.78
N LEU A 467 13.64 -3.19 26.68
CA LEU A 467 13.53 -4.41 27.49
C LEU A 467 13.34 -5.67 26.61
N ALA A 468 12.54 -5.59 25.55
CA ALA A 468 12.37 -6.69 24.60
C ALA A 468 13.66 -7.03 23.84
N ALA A 469 14.42 -6.02 23.39
CA ALA A 469 15.72 -6.23 22.75
C ALA A 469 16.73 -6.86 23.73
N LYS A 470 16.75 -6.39 24.98
CA LYS A 470 17.59 -6.96 26.05
C LYS A 470 17.26 -8.42 26.30
N TYR A 471 15.98 -8.73 26.47
CA TYR A 471 15.52 -10.11 26.66
C TYR A 471 15.97 -11.01 25.51
N ALA A 472 15.78 -10.57 24.27
CA ALA A 472 16.18 -11.35 23.10
C ALA A 472 17.69 -11.61 23.08
N ARG A 473 18.51 -10.58 23.30
CA ARG A 473 19.98 -10.66 23.35
C ARG A 473 20.47 -11.62 24.43
N GLU A 474 19.96 -11.48 25.66
CA GLU A 474 20.43 -12.26 26.82
C GLU A 474 19.99 -13.73 26.76
N ASN A 475 18.85 -14.01 26.14
CA ASN A 475 18.28 -15.36 26.06
C ASN A 475 18.54 -16.05 24.71
N ASN A 476 19.35 -15.43 23.84
CA ASN A 476 19.67 -15.92 22.49
C ASN A 476 18.41 -16.21 21.63
N VAL A 477 17.37 -15.38 21.78
CA VAL A 477 16.10 -15.48 21.03
C VAL A 477 16.23 -14.66 19.75
N PRO A 478 15.95 -15.22 18.56
CA PRO A 478 16.02 -14.49 17.29
C PRO A 478 15.33 -13.12 17.34
N TYR A 479 16.04 -12.07 16.93
CA TYR A 479 15.60 -10.69 17.00
C TYR A 479 15.73 -9.99 15.65
N LEU A 480 14.69 -9.25 15.25
CA LEU A 480 14.72 -8.30 14.15
C LEU A 480 14.23 -6.92 14.61
N GLY A 481 15.11 -5.93 14.60
CA GLY A 481 14.77 -4.53 14.84
C GLY A 481 14.68 -3.76 13.52
N ILE A 482 13.58 -3.05 13.28
CA ILE A 482 13.36 -2.27 12.05
C ILE A 482 13.28 -0.79 12.39
N CYS A 483 14.09 0.03 11.72
CA CYS A 483 14.16 1.48 11.91
C CYS A 483 14.34 1.82 13.40
N LEU A 484 13.31 2.33 14.08
CA LEU A 484 13.34 2.54 15.53
C LEU A 484 13.74 1.28 16.33
N GLY A 485 13.35 0.08 15.89
CA GLY A 485 13.76 -1.16 16.54
C GLY A 485 15.28 -1.36 16.55
N MET A 486 15.96 -1.04 15.44
CA MET A 486 17.43 -1.07 15.37
C MET A 486 18.04 -0.03 16.32
N GLN A 487 17.53 1.20 16.30
CA GLN A 487 18.01 2.29 17.16
C GLN A 487 17.90 1.93 18.64
N LEU A 488 16.79 1.33 19.06
CA LEU A 488 16.58 0.92 20.45
C LEU A 488 17.44 -0.28 20.84
N ALA A 489 17.78 -1.17 19.91
CA ALA A 489 18.76 -2.23 20.16
C ALA A 489 20.17 -1.65 20.40
N VAL A 490 20.57 -0.59 19.68
CA VAL A 490 21.84 0.13 19.94
C VAL A 490 21.83 0.78 21.33
N VAL A 491 20.74 1.45 21.69
CA VAL A 491 20.58 2.08 23.04
C VAL A 491 20.62 1.01 24.13
N GLU A 492 19.93 -0.12 23.94
CA GLU A 492 19.98 -1.26 24.86
C GLU A 492 21.41 -1.77 25.06
N PHE A 493 22.14 -1.98 23.97
CA PHE A 493 23.51 -2.49 24.01
C PHE A 493 24.44 -1.54 24.76
N ALA A 494 24.32 -0.23 24.52
CA ALA A 494 25.10 0.78 25.25
C ALA A 494 24.83 0.72 26.77
N ARG A 495 23.55 0.61 27.16
CA ARG A 495 23.15 0.55 28.57
C ARG A 495 23.64 -0.72 29.26
N SER A 496 23.42 -1.88 28.62
CA SER A 496 23.61 -3.17 29.25
C SER A 496 25.04 -3.71 29.11
N VAL A 497 25.68 -3.55 27.94
CA VAL A 497 26.98 -4.16 27.63
C VAL A 497 28.12 -3.18 27.85
N MET A 498 27.95 -1.94 27.41
CA MET A 498 28.97 -0.88 27.59
C MET A 498 28.88 -0.16 28.94
N ASN A 499 27.89 -0.50 29.78
CA ASN A 499 27.64 0.10 31.09
C ASN A 499 27.44 1.62 31.04
N LEU A 500 26.73 2.12 30.01
CA LEU A 500 26.35 3.53 29.86
C LEU A 500 24.86 3.71 30.22
N PRO A 501 24.48 3.78 31.51
CA PRO A 501 23.06 3.78 31.90
C PRO A 501 22.28 5.01 31.40
N GLU A 502 22.97 6.14 31.21
CA GLU A 502 22.38 7.39 30.68
C GLU A 502 22.40 7.45 29.15
N ALA A 503 22.75 6.36 28.46
CA ALA A 503 22.68 6.27 27.01
C ALA A 503 21.24 6.39 26.50
N ASN A 504 21.02 7.25 25.50
CA ASN A 504 19.71 7.43 24.90
C ASN A 504 19.78 8.00 23.47
N SER A 505 18.62 8.10 22.82
CA SER A 505 18.43 8.85 21.58
C SER A 505 18.10 10.31 21.89
N THR A 506 18.67 11.23 21.11
CA THR A 506 18.30 12.66 21.17
C THR A 506 16.88 12.93 20.66
N GLU A 507 16.19 11.93 20.11
CA GLU A 507 14.74 12.01 19.83
C GLU A 507 13.93 12.09 21.13
N PHE A 508 14.31 11.33 22.15
CA PHE A 508 13.56 11.19 23.40
C PHE A 508 14.17 11.99 24.55
N ASP A 509 15.50 12.15 24.53
CA ASP A 509 16.24 12.93 25.51
C ASP A 509 17.27 13.83 24.79
N PRO A 510 16.91 15.09 24.48
CA PRO A 510 17.82 16.03 23.82
C PRO A 510 19.11 16.32 24.60
N ASN A 511 19.14 16.04 25.91
CA ASN A 511 20.27 16.32 26.79
C ASN A 511 21.01 15.03 27.21
N ALA A 512 20.79 13.92 26.50
CA ALA A 512 21.43 12.63 26.81
C ALA A 512 22.96 12.78 26.86
N LYS A 513 23.57 12.37 27.97
CA LYS A 513 25.04 12.46 28.16
C LYS A 513 25.82 11.52 27.24
N SER A 514 25.20 10.40 26.87
CA SER A 514 25.74 9.43 25.91
C SER A 514 24.74 9.27 24.75
N PRO A 515 24.72 10.23 23.80
CA PRO A 515 23.74 10.24 22.72
C PRO A 515 24.10 9.19 21.67
N CYS A 516 23.56 7.97 21.83
CA CYS A 516 23.82 6.84 20.94
C CYS A 516 23.17 7.00 19.57
N VAL A 517 22.08 7.75 19.53
CA VAL A 517 21.30 8.03 18.32
C VAL A 517 21.05 9.53 18.27
N ILE A 518 21.40 10.15 17.14
CA ILE A 518 21.41 11.61 16.97
C ILE A 518 20.62 12.02 15.73
N PHE A 519 20.15 13.27 15.72
CA PHE A 519 19.44 13.84 14.58
C PHE A 519 20.41 14.14 13.42
N MET A 520 20.28 13.41 12.30
CA MET A 520 21.14 13.53 11.12
C MET A 520 20.30 13.66 9.82
N PRO A 521 19.55 14.76 9.66
CA PRO A 521 18.59 14.92 8.57
C PRO A 521 19.26 15.03 7.19
N GLU A 522 18.53 14.59 6.16
CA GLU A 522 18.83 14.90 4.76
C GLU A 522 17.95 16.08 4.31
N GLY A 523 18.56 17.14 3.78
CA GLY A 523 17.83 18.29 3.24
C GLY A 523 17.65 19.45 4.23
N SER A 524 16.41 19.93 4.41
CA SER A 524 16.12 21.06 5.28
C SER A 524 16.34 20.67 6.75
N LYS A 525 16.91 21.57 7.55
CA LYS A 525 16.99 21.40 9.01
C LYS A 525 15.83 22.06 9.76
N THR A 526 15.00 22.84 9.08
CA THR A 526 14.01 23.74 9.68
C THR A 526 12.56 23.39 9.33
N HIS A 527 12.31 22.76 8.17
CA HIS A 527 10.96 22.42 7.73
C HIS A 527 10.64 20.95 7.97
N MET A 528 9.61 20.67 8.79
CA MET A 528 9.08 19.32 8.95
C MET A 528 8.61 18.77 7.58
N GLY A 529 8.96 17.52 7.28
CA GLY A 529 8.74 16.87 5.97
C GLY A 529 9.99 16.86 5.09
N GLY A 530 10.76 17.96 5.06
CA GLY A 530 11.99 18.08 4.25
C GLY A 530 13.29 17.67 4.95
N THR A 531 13.19 17.09 6.16
CA THR A 531 14.32 16.66 7.01
C THR A 531 14.58 15.14 6.94
N MET A 532 13.68 14.37 6.32
CA MET A 532 13.68 12.91 6.41
C MET A 532 14.58 12.27 5.35
N ARG A 533 15.31 11.21 5.73
CA ARG A 533 15.90 10.28 4.77
C ARG A 533 14.79 9.36 4.26
N LEU A 534 14.43 9.56 2.98
CA LEU A 534 13.27 8.93 2.33
C LEU A 534 13.64 8.19 1.06
N GLY A 535 12.89 7.11 0.80
CA GLY A 535 12.94 6.38 -0.47
C GLY A 535 14.07 5.37 -0.54
N SER A 536 14.32 4.87 -1.75
CA SER A 536 15.36 3.88 -1.98
C SER A 536 16.74 4.51 -1.81
N ARG A 537 17.57 3.88 -0.99
CA ARG A 537 18.98 4.22 -0.81
C ARG A 537 19.81 2.96 -0.84
N ARG A 538 21.09 3.12 -1.17
CA ARG A 538 22.04 2.02 -1.25
C ARG A 538 22.71 1.79 0.09
N THR A 539 22.69 0.54 0.52
CA THR A 539 23.39 0.01 1.69
C THR A 539 24.50 -0.92 1.20
N PHE A 540 25.75 -0.60 1.50
CA PHE A 540 26.90 -1.44 1.21
C PHE A 540 27.18 -2.39 2.37
N PHE A 541 27.50 -3.65 2.06
CA PHE A 541 27.94 -4.60 3.06
C PHE A 541 29.44 -4.45 3.29
N GLU A 542 29.83 -4.00 4.49
CA GLU A 542 31.23 -3.83 4.89
C GLU A 542 31.86 -5.16 5.34
N VAL A 543 31.03 -6.08 5.83
CA VAL A 543 31.45 -7.40 6.30
C VAL A 543 30.82 -8.46 5.41
N ALA A 544 31.61 -9.05 4.51
CA ALA A 544 31.10 -10.04 3.56
C ALA A 544 30.59 -11.34 4.23
N ASP A 545 31.19 -11.73 5.36
CA ASP A 545 30.83 -12.95 6.10
C ASP A 545 29.75 -12.76 7.18
N CYS A 546 28.89 -11.73 7.04
CA CYS A 546 27.78 -11.52 7.97
C CYS A 546 26.50 -12.29 7.57
N LYS A 547 25.56 -12.45 8.51
CA LYS A 547 24.32 -13.20 8.26
C LYS A 547 23.45 -12.48 7.21
N SER A 548 23.39 -11.15 7.29
CA SER A 548 22.62 -10.32 6.37
C SER A 548 23.13 -10.42 4.94
N ALA A 549 24.44 -10.29 4.70
CA ALA A 549 25.02 -10.41 3.36
C ALA A 549 24.69 -11.79 2.74
N LYS A 550 24.83 -12.88 3.51
CA LYS A 550 24.49 -14.24 3.08
C LYS A 550 23.01 -14.41 2.73
N LEU A 551 22.11 -13.81 3.51
CA LEU A 551 20.67 -13.80 3.26
C LEU A 551 20.33 -13.05 1.97
N TYR A 552 21.03 -11.94 1.71
CA TYR A 552 20.91 -11.17 0.47
C TYR A 552 21.68 -11.78 -0.72
N GLY A 553 22.30 -12.96 -0.55
CA GLY A 553 22.98 -13.69 -1.63
C GLY A 553 24.41 -13.22 -1.90
N ASN A 554 25.12 -12.71 -0.89
CA ASN A 554 26.50 -12.23 -0.96
C ASN A 554 26.73 -11.12 -2.01
N VAL A 555 25.72 -10.28 -2.22
CA VAL A 555 25.84 -9.06 -3.04
C VAL A 555 26.65 -8.00 -2.29
N SER A 556 27.33 -7.12 -3.02
CA SER A 556 28.14 -6.03 -2.42
C SER A 556 27.27 -4.91 -1.81
N TYR A 557 26.06 -4.73 -2.32
CA TYR A 557 25.12 -3.73 -1.83
C TYR A 557 23.69 -4.16 -2.08
N VAL A 558 22.77 -3.58 -1.33
CA VAL A 558 21.32 -3.65 -1.55
C VAL A 558 20.74 -2.26 -1.63
N ASP A 559 19.65 -2.12 -2.39
CA ASP A 559 18.87 -0.88 -2.36
C ASP A 559 17.60 -1.14 -1.55
N GLU A 560 17.38 -0.41 -0.46
CA GLU A 560 16.23 -0.57 0.45
C GLU A 560 15.59 0.78 0.76
N ARG A 561 14.35 0.77 1.28
CA ARG A 561 13.57 2.00 1.48
C ARG A 561 13.74 2.53 2.90
N HIS A 562 14.01 3.83 3.03
CA HIS A 562 14.14 4.49 4.33
C HIS A 562 12.97 5.45 4.59
N ARG A 563 12.69 5.64 5.89
CA ARG A 563 11.75 6.65 6.41
C ARG A 563 12.08 6.97 7.86
N HIS A 564 13.09 7.79 8.07
CA HIS A 564 13.53 8.19 9.41
C HIS A 564 14.32 9.51 9.38
N ARG A 565 14.72 9.99 10.56
CA ARG A 565 15.44 11.26 10.76
C ARG A 565 16.69 11.13 11.65
N TYR A 566 16.73 10.08 12.45
CA TYR A 566 17.72 9.86 13.48
C TYR A 566 18.59 8.67 13.07
N GLU A 567 19.87 8.77 13.37
CA GLU A 567 20.89 7.80 12.97
C GLU A 567 21.76 7.46 14.18
N VAL A 568 22.43 6.32 14.15
CA VAL A 568 23.46 5.99 15.14
C VAL A 568 24.56 7.06 15.11
N ASN A 569 24.98 7.51 16.29
CA ASN A 569 26.04 8.50 16.42
C ASN A 569 27.37 7.93 15.89
N PRO A 570 27.92 8.46 14.78
CA PRO A 570 29.14 7.94 14.18
C PRO A 570 30.35 7.99 15.13
N ASP A 571 30.36 8.94 16.07
CA ASP A 571 31.47 9.13 17.01
C ASP A 571 31.57 7.98 18.03
N MET A 572 30.46 7.29 18.30
CA MET A 572 30.39 6.16 19.24
C MET A 572 30.60 4.80 18.55
N VAL A 573 30.62 4.75 17.22
CA VAL A 573 30.72 3.48 16.45
C VAL A 573 31.95 2.64 16.81
N PRO A 574 33.17 3.21 16.95
CA PRO A 574 34.34 2.44 17.35
C PRO A 574 34.20 1.77 18.72
N GLU A 575 33.49 2.41 19.66
CA GLU A 575 33.25 1.88 21.00
C GLU A 575 32.26 0.70 20.96
N PHE A 576 31.20 0.81 20.17
CA PHE A 576 30.24 -0.27 19.93
C PHE A 576 30.90 -1.49 19.27
N GLU A 577 31.71 -1.29 18.23
CA GLU A 577 32.42 -2.37 17.53
C GLU A 577 33.40 -3.08 18.47
N SER A 578 34.12 -2.32 19.30
CA SER A 578 35.03 -2.85 20.32
C SER A 578 34.30 -3.66 21.40
N ALA A 579 33.06 -3.29 21.71
CA ALA A 579 32.20 -4.01 22.66
C ALA A 579 31.47 -5.22 22.05
N GLY A 580 31.59 -5.45 20.72
CA GLY A 580 31.09 -6.63 20.03
C GLY A 580 29.78 -6.45 19.24
N LEU A 581 29.27 -5.22 19.11
CA LEU A 581 28.17 -4.90 18.20
C LEU A 581 28.74 -4.48 16.84
N GLN A 582 28.48 -5.24 15.79
CA GLN A 582 29.04 -4.96 14.47
C GLN A 582 28.07 -4.17 13.59
N PHE A 583 28.58 -3.15 12.89
CA PHE A 583 27.86 -2.44 11.85
C PHE A 583 28.23 -2.99 10.47
N VAL A 584 27.49 -4.02 10.04
CA VAL A 584 27.81 -4.80 8.85
C VAL A 584 27.32 -4.16 7.55
N GLY A 585 26.41 -3.18 7.62
CA GLY A 585 25.89 -2.44 6.49
C GLY A 585 25.96 -0.93 6.72
N LYS A 586 26.48 -0.18 5.75
CA LYS A 586 26.65 1.29 5.83
C LYS A 586 26.14 1.99 4.57
N ASP A 587 25.83 3.28 4.69
CA ASP A 587 25.47 4.10 3.54
C ASP A 587 26.68 4.36 2.61
N GLU A 588 26.43 4.98 1.45
CA GLU A 588 27.47 5.28 0.46
C GLU A 588 28.61 6.18 1.01
N THR A 589 28.35 6.92 2.10
CA THR A 589 29.36 7.78 2.74
C THR A 589 30.16 7.06 3.81
N GLY A 590 29.75 5.83 4.19
CA GLY A 590 30.30 5.08 5.32
C GLY A 590 29.99 5.70 6.69
N ARG A 591 29.23 6.80 6.75
CA ARG A 591 28.94 7.53 8.00
C ARG A 591 27.67 7.04 8.69
N ARG A 592 26.68 6.58 7.93
CA ARG A 592 25.43 6.08 8.51
C ARG A 592 25.49 4.58 8.61
N MET A 593 25.16 4.07 9.79
CA MET A 593 25.11 2.65 10.05
C MET A 593 23.70 2.16 9.76
N GLU A 594 23.57 1.22 8.83
CA GLU A 594 22.26 0.80 8.31
C GLU A 594 21.89 -0.63 8.71
N ILE A 595 22.88 -1.48 9.05
CA ILE A 595 22.62 -2.84 9.54
C ILE A 595 23.55 -3.13 10.73
N ILE A 596 22.98 -3.59 11.84
CA ILE A 596 23.71 -4.12 13.00
C ILE A 596 23.55 -5.64 13.12
N GLU A 597 24.61 -6.29 13.60
CA GLU A 597 24.59 -7.69 13.99
C GLU A 597 25.36 -7.93 15.30
N ILE A 598 24.93 -8.95 16.06
CA ILE A 598 25.74 -9.55 17.12
C ILE A 598 26.23 -10.92 16.62
N PRO A 599 27.54 -11.08 16.32
CA PRO A 599 28.06 -12.29 15.67
C PRO A 599 27.72 -13.59 16.41
N ASN A 600 27.93 -13.61 17.73
CA ASN A 600 27.74 -14.79 18.59
C ASN A 600 26.28 -15.11 18.93
N HIS A 601 25.32 -14.30 18.45
CA HIS A 601 23.90 -14.53 18.66
C HIS A 601 23.29 -15.29 17.47
N ARG A 602 22.35 -16.21 17.72
CA ARG A 602 21.75 -17.07 16.68
C ARG A 602 21.20 -16.25 15.50
N TYR A 603 20.43 -15.20 15.83
CA TYR A 603 20.01 -14.18 14.87
C TYR A 603 19.67 -12.89 15.63
N PHE A 604 20.56 -11.90 15.62
CA PHE A 604 20.27 -10.58 16.18
C PHE A 604 20.61 -9.58 15.10
N VAL A 605 19.60 -9.12 14.37
CA VAL A 605 19.77 -8.20 13.25
C VAL A 605 18.91 -6.97 13.50
N GLY A 606 19.49 -5.79 13.30
CA GLY A 606 18.75 -4.54 13.23
C GLY A 606 19.01 -3.88 11.89
N ALA A 607 17.98 -3.36 11.23
CA ALA A 607 18.11 -2.61 9.99
C ALA A 607 17.47 -1.23 10.14
N GLN A 608 18.16 -0.20 9.64
CA GLN A 608 17.69 1.18 9.66
C GLN A 608 16.65 1.46 8.57
N PHE A 609 16.74 0.75 7.44
CA PHE A 609 15.71 0.74 6.40
C PHE A 609 14.49 -0.11 6.80
N HIS A 610 13.46 -0.05 5.96
CA HIS A 610 12.20 -0.81 6.07
C HIS A 610 12.16 -1.97 5.06
N PRO A 611 12.72 -3.16 5.42
CA PRO A 611 12.76 -4.33 4.55
C PRO A 611 11.36 -4.85 4.15
N GLU A 612 10.32 -4.48 4.89
CA GLU A 612 8.93 -4.90 4.68
C GLU A 612 8.30 -4.33 3.40
N PHE A 613 8.75 -3.16 2.94
CA PHE A 613 8.17 -2.50 1.77
C PHE A 613 8.54 -3.19 0.45
N LYS A 614 9.72 -3.83 0.40
CA LYS A 614 10.20 -4.58 -0.78
C LYS A 614 9.87 -6.07 -0.73
N SER A 615 9.24 -6.57 0.34
CA SER A 615 8.79 -7.97 0.42
C SER A 615 7.69 -8.25 -0.60
N ARG A 616 7.83 -9.33 -1.39
CA ARG A 616 6.85 -9.82 -2.36
C ARG A 616 6.46 -11.27 -2.05
N PRO A 617 5.26 -11.75 -2.44
CA PRO A 617 4.86 -13.14 -2.23
C PRO A 617 5.82 -14.17 -2.86
N SER A 618 6.44 -13.87 -4.00
CA SER A 618 7.43 -14.72 -4.67
C SER A 618 8.88 -14.43 -4.30
N LYS A 619 9.12 -13.29 -3.66
CA LYS A 619 10.44 -12.81 -3.27
C LYS A 619 10.32 -12.19 -1.87
N PRO A 620 10.22 -13.03 -0.81
CA PRO A 620 10.13 -12.55 0.55
C PRO A 620 11.36 -11.75 0.92
N SER A 621 11.20 -10.79 1.83
CA SER A 621 12.32 -9.97 2.29
C SER A 621 13.37 -10.82 3.03
N PRO A 622 14.66 -10.74 2.67
CA PRO A 622 15.70 -11.62 3.23
C PRO A 622 15.85 -11.55 4.75
N LEU A 623 15.72 -10.36 5.36
CA LEU A 623 15.82 -10.21 6.82
C LEU A 623 14.62 -10.83 7.56
N PHE A 624 13.45 -10.86 6.94
CA PHE A 624 12.29 -11.56 7.49
C PHE A 624 12.43 -13.08 7.34
N VAL A 625 12.97 -13.56 6.21
CA VAL A 625 13.32 -14.98 6.02
C VAL A 625 14.33 -15.42 7.06
N GLY A 626 15.37 -14.61 7.31
CA GLY A 626 16.37 -14.85 8.35
C GLY A 626 15.75 -15.02 9.73
N LEU A 627 14.84 -14.11 10.11
CA LEU A 627 14.12 -14.19 11.39
C LEU A 627 13.31 -15.50 11.50
N ILE A 628 12.47 -15.80 10.52
CA ILE A 628 11.62 -17.01 10.57
C ILE A 628 12.46 -18.30 10.54
N ALA A 629 13.51 -18.34 9.71
CA ALA A 629 14.40 -19.48 9.64
C ALA A 629 15.14 -19.69 10.97
N ALA A 630 15.58 -18.61 11.63
CA ALA A 630 16.23 -18.68 12.94
C ALA A 630 15.26 -19.16 14.03
N SER A 631 14.03 -18.63 14.04
CA SER A 631 12.96 -19.00 14.97
C SER A 631 12.49 -20.45 14.81
N SER A 632 12.69 -21.04 13.63
CA SER A 632 12.25 -22.40 13.32
C SER A 632 13.39 -23.43 13.18
N GLY A 633 14.63 -23.04 13.50
CA GLY A 633 15.81 -23.91 13.46
C GLY A 633 16.30 -24.26 12.04
N GLN A 634 15.96 -23.45 11.04
CA GLN A 634 16.28 -23.68 9.62
C GLN A 634 17.40 -22.74 9.09
N LEU A 635 17.86 -21.78 9.90
CA LEU A 635 18.79 -20.74 9.45
C LEU A 635 20.12 -21.31 8.90
N ASP A 636 20.75 -22.24 9.61
CA ASP A 636 22.06 -22.77 9.20
C ASP A 636 22.00 -23.44 7.83
N ARG A 637 20.93 -24.20 7.56
CA ARG A 637 20.68 -24.82 6.25
C ARG A 637 20.53 -23.77 5.15
N LEU A 638 19.88 -22.65 5.47
CA LEU A 638 19.64 -21.57 4.53
C LEU A 638 20.94 -20.81 4.23
N LEU A 639 21.75 -20.52 5.24
CA LEU A 639 23.04 -19.85 5.08
C LEU A 639 24.07 -20.70 4.31
N GLN A 640 24.09 -22.03 4.50
CA GLN A 640 24.95 -22.94 3.74
C GLN A 640 24.58 -23.03 2.26
N GLY A 641 23.29 -22.87 1.92
CA GLY A 641 22.82 -22.86 0.53
C GLY A 641 23.32 -21.67 -0.28
N SER A 642 23.48 -20.50 0.35
CA SER A 642 23.97 -19.27 -0.30
C SER A 642 25.47 -19.31 -0.66
N CYS A 643 26.24 -20.24 -0.09
CA CYS A 643 27.68 -20.39 -0.36
C CYS A 643 27.97 -21.04 -1.72
N ASN A 644 27.00 -21.70 -2.35
CA ASN A 644 27.19 -22.51 -3.55
C ASN A 644 26.81 -21.81 -4.88
N GLY A 645 26.83 -20.47 -4.94
CA GLY A 645 26.87 -19.72 -6.21
C GLY A 645 25.70 -19.89 -7.19
N HIS A 646 24.66 -20.65 -6.85
CA HIS A 646 23.48 -20.81 -7.68
C HIS A 646 22.37 -19.88 -7.20
N VAL A 647 22.08 -18.87 -8.01
CA VAL A 647 20.74 -18.26 -8.03
C VAL A 647 19.76 -19.40 -8.25
N VAL A 648 19.04 -19.78 -7.19
CA VAL A 648 17.99 -20.79 -7.27
C VAL A 648 16.85 -20.17 -8.07
N SER A 649 16.87 -20.37 -9.38
CA SER A 649 15.63 -20.41 -10.15
C SER A 649 14.83 -21.58 -9.58
N THR A 650 13.74 -21.28 -8.89
CA THR A 650 12.81 -22.25 -8.34
C THR A 650 12.07 -22.97 -9.47
N LYS A 651 12.76 -23.90 -10.14
CA LYS A 651 12.14 -25.00 -10.87
C LYS A 651 12.39 -26.28 -10.09
N HIS A 652 11.57 -26.53 -9.08
CA HIS A 652 11.39 -27.88 -8.57
C HIS A 652 10.21 -28.52 -9.31
N SER A 653 10.54 -29.36 -10.29
CA SER A 653 9.59 -30.25 -10.97
C SER A 653 9.07 -31.29 -9.98
N LEU A 654 7.76 -31.28 -9.74
CA LEU A 654 7.07 -32.39 -9.08
C LEU A 654 7.06 -33.58 -10.04
N SER A 655 7.66 -34.69 -9.63
CA SER A 655 7.57 -35.97 -10.34
C SER A 655 6.16 -36.54 -10.18
N ASN A 656 5.53 -36.89 -11.31
CA ASN A 656 4.23 -37.56 -11.35
C ASN A 656 4.35 -38.99 -10.83
N GLY A 657 3.95 -39.21 -9.58
CA GLY A 657 3.58 -40.52 -9.05
C GLY A 657 2.06 -40.68 -9.10
N ALA A 658 1.56 -41.48 -10.05
CA ALA A 658 0.15 -41.83 -10.13
C ALA A 658 -0.28 -42.63 -8.89
N TYR A 659 -1.29 -42.14 -8.16
CA TYR A 659 -2.00 -42.91 -7.14
C TYR A 659 -3.44 -43.13 -7.57
N THR A 660 -3.75 -44.41 -7.77
CA THR A 660 -5.08 -44.96 -8.04
C THR A 660 -6.05 -44.70 -6.88
N SER A 661 -7.22 -44.17 -7.21
CA SER A 661 -8.33 -43.93 -6.28
C SER A 661 -8.99 -45.23 -5.83
N THR A 662 -9.04 -45.47 -4.52
CA THR A 662 -10.00 -46.40 -3.90
C THR A 662 -11.00 -45.62 -3.06
N VAL A 663 -12.27 -45.75 -3.45
CA VAL A 663 -13.47 -45.17 -2.85
C VAL A 663 -13.81 -45.89 -1.56
N HIS A 664 -14.05 -45.16 -0.47
CA HIS A 664 -14.88 -45.67 0.64
C HIS A 664 -15.84 -44.60 1.18
N GLN A 665 -17.09 -45.02 1.34
CA GLN A 665 -18.26 -44.25 1.75
C GLN A 665 -18.35 -44.06 3.27
N ASN A 666 -18.90 -42.89 3.64
CA ASN A 666 -19.76 -42.55 4.79
C ASN A 666 -19.45 -43.06 6.20
N GLY A 667 -19.35 -42.09 7.13
CA GLY A 667 -19.56 -42.30 8.56
C GLY A 667 -19.77 -40.96 9.29
N HIS A 668 -21.02 -40.60 9.55
CA HIS A 668 -21.42 -39.48 10.40
C HIS A 668 -20.95 -39.70 11.85
N ALA A 669 -20.30 -38.71 12.47
CA ALA A 669 -20.14 -38.65 13.92
C ALA A 669 -20.31 -37.21 14.44
N LYS A 670 -21.34 -37.01 15.26
CA LYS A 670 -21.57 -35.84 16.12
C LYS A 670 -20.63 -35.89 17.34
N LYS A 671 -20.03 -34.75 17.73
CA LYS A 671 -19.69 -34.37 19.13
C LYS A 671 -19.38 -32.86 19.16
N LEU A 672 -20.25 -32.05 19.78
CA LEU A 672 -20.26 -31.58 21.18
C LEU A 672 -19.17 -30.54 21.48
N ALA A 673 -19.64 -29.30 21.60
CA ALA A 673 -18.90 -28.12 21.99
C ALA A 673 -18.59 -28.14 23.49
N ASN A 674 -17.38 -27.72 23.85
CA ASN A 674 -17.07 -27.11 25.14
C ASN A 674 -16.03 -26.01 24.90
N GLY A 675 -16.42 -24.78 25.23
CA GLY A 675 -15.61 -23.59 25.07
C GLY A 675 -14.63 -23.39 26.21
N LEU A 676 -13.45 -22.90 25.87
CA LEU A 676 -12.53 -22.19 26.74
C LEU A 676 -11.95 -21.03 25.91
N SER A 677 -12.24 -19.82 26.37
CA SER A 677 -11.88 -18.55 25.77
C SER A 677 -10.41 -18.22 26.04
N ASN A 678 -9.56 -18.39 25.03
CA ASN A 678 -8.25 -17.74 24.93
C ASN A 678 -8.16 -17.10 23.54
N GLY A 679 -8.15 -15.76 23.50
CA GLY A 679 -8.12 -14.96 22.28
C GLY A 679 -6.81 -15.12 21.53
N THR A 680 -6.77 -16.09 20.63
CA THR A 680 -5.70 -16.26 19.65
C THR A 680 -6.13 -15.53 18.38
N TYR A 681 -5.53 -14.37 18.10
CA TYR A 681 -5.80 -13.63 16.87
C TYR A 681 -5.06 -14.28 15.71
N TYR A 682 -5.81 -14.93 14.81
CA TYR A 682 -5.26 -15.39 13.53
C TYR A 682 -4.97 -14.18 12.63
N PRO A 683 -3.87 -14.18 11.84
CA PRO A 683 -3.47 -13.05 10.99
C PRO A 683 -4.37 -12.84 9.75
N ASN A 684 -5.61 -13.35 9.76
CA ASN A 684 -6.61 -13.07 8.75
C ASN A 684 -7.22 -11.68 9.01
N GLY A 685 -6.41 -10.64 8.80
CA GLY A 685 -6.90 -9.27 8.58
C GLY A 685 -7.66 -9.21 7.26
N ASN A 686 -8.88 -9.75 7.25
CA ASN A 686 -9.93 -9.35 6.33
C ASN A 686 -10.82 -8.40 7.12
N GLY A 687 -11.13 -7.23 6.56
CA GLY A 687 -11.85 -6.14 7.23
C GLY A 687 -13.07 -6.59 8.02
N VAL A 688 -12.89 -6.74 9.34
CA VAL A 688 -13.97 -6.79 10.32
C VAL A 688 -13.85 -5.53 11.17
N HIS A 689 -14.16 -4.41 10.57
CA HIS A 689 -14.74 -3.29 11.29
C HIS A 689 -16.16 -3.14 10.74
N ALA A 690 -17.11 -3.68 11.50
CA ALA A 690 -18.53 -3.37 11.38
C ALA A 690 -18.81 -2.10 12.17
#